data_AF-A0A094A6N2-F1
#
_entry.id   AF-A0A094A6N2-F1
#
_cell.length_a   1.000
_cell.length_b   1.000
_cell.length_c   1.000
_cell.angle_alpha   90.00
_cell.angle_beta   90.00
_cell.angle_gamma   90.00
#
_symmetry.space_group_name_H-M   'P 1'
#
loop_
_entity.id
_entity.type
_entity.pdbx_description
1 polymer ?
#
loop_
_entity_poly.entity_id
_entity_poly.type
_entity_poly.pdbx_seq_one_letter_code
_entity_poly.pdbx_strand_id
1 'polypeptide(L)'
;MLVPRASSRWTAMLLFVFLWSIAAYPQGSSLPTPDLQDLESTLSIRAGTFYLRILPLGASITWGQESTDGNGADLESTLSIRAGTFYLRILPLGASITWGQESTDGNGYRKGLRDQLRFDGWNVNMVGSRVNGNMNDADVEGWPSYRVEQVDTRARAVMPTYKPNVVLINAGTNDATQGYLVGSTGDRMRTMLNYIFDTVPNTCVVLSTLLPNTINQGNVDSINGQYRALAQEFIDNGKHLVLVELGDGWITTGDLADGTHPNDFGYKKMAAKWHQGIQQLDDKGWLSSPRTDVDFSDAAGGGTTCDKSFGSGNADPRGKTQVLKALSPRIIDDGHYNHTQLTKGKIHEGTYSGTDTVWFAQLVTNGADRGGELDDWVFSWGEDEIYYRENLGNGVFGDKTLIPSLGGTCKQKGIRWGDVNNDGLDDFICIGPEGNMYVSINDGGKPPTFRDVGLYKTAPSGYSQTNVRLGDIDGDGRLDYCVVAGNGDIYCWRNGGVGDTADYWQDFDGGKPVFTGKNMGNIDGVHLVDINGDFRSDWLWVDDDAKVTTYINQRGQTTGLIPFWDSVGMTHRVPFPAGTRPQIRFGRVYGTGRADFVNIKCLTFEDGTCDYEVDAWQNVGSGGDGVRWCDMSGTGNDDYIFVDHKSKITIFRNVNTPPNTDYASWVDKGVVLDLAGIDRKAIHFGDWNGDSFCDIIVTDKATGALDLYYTYWDKASDQFSFSAKTRVVGSGCTQGWGVGLYDLGIQFADIDGDKRVDYLCLEPNGRVTGWLNKPEGLEWQNQIKYSVGKDRANHRFADVNGDGRKDFLWVDKFTGDTQAFYNQGPRQISGSSFEWTDKGKKYLGSSSGPNLHFPNLGGQGRADMTEVNPKTGLGWTWFNSCPSGGDDGEIVDPGLPVPPGNSGDDGGDDGGDDGGDDGGDDGGDDGGDDGGDDGGDDGGDDGGDDGGDDGGDDGGDDGGGGDGYTTGFWIYSTTYTDLPSSDFPSAPISNQFLFLNSPPSCSDVGKAIPQPSSEDLSEGREGVRCNDCGIPGLESSPTLIEWSNEMGHFTWYNDRNNGDFVDVDGNVKGNCVVDLSDDFSCTFIPNPSPWTGVSQLRCRSNMNANVVNHWS
;
A
#
# COMPACT_ATOMS: atom_id res chain seq x y z
N MET A 1 26.36 19.93 -28.26
CA MET A 1 27.42 20.91 -27.94
C MET A 1 26.83 22.30 -28.07
N LEU A 2 27.01 23.17 -27.07
CA LEU A 2 26.54 24.57 -26.97
C LEU A 2 25.00 24.82 -26.97
N VAL A 3 24.54 25.39 -25.85
CA VAL A 3 23.28 26.13 -25.66
C VAL A 3 23.69 27.58 -25.38
N PRO A 4 22.95 28.62 -25.84
CA PRO A 4 22.28 29.48 -24.85
C PRO A 4 20.97 30.17 -25.31
N ARG A 5 20.01 30.30 -24.36
CA ARG A 5 18.96 31.35 -24.23
C ARG A 5 17.79 31.36 -25.27
N ALA A 6 16.54 31.70 -24.90
CA ALA A 6 15.90 31.89 -23.59
C ALA A 6 14.34 31.84 -23.65
N SER A 7 13.72 31.53 -22.50
CA SER A 7 12.44 32.04 -21.96
C SER A 7 11.07 31.92 -22.70
N SER A 8 10.18 31.14 -22.06
CA SER A 8 8.83 31.53 -21.52
C SER A 8 7.50 31.47 -22.33
N ARG A 9 6.65 30.49 -21.90
CA ARG A 9 5.18 30.54 -21.57
C ARG A 9 4.06 30.40 -22.65
N TRP A 10 3.22 29.34 -22.50
CA TRP A 10 1.72 29.26 -22.48
C TRP A 10 0.85 29.82 -23.66
N THR A 11 -0.28 29.26 -24.18
CA THR A 11 -1.12 28.03 -23.96
C THR A 11 -1.99 27.69 -25.22
N ALA A 12 -2.76 26.57 -25.16
CA ALA A 12 -4.16 26.36 -25.65
C ALA A 12 -4.52 26.05 -27.16
N MET A 13 -4.46 24.75 -27.49
CA MET A 13 -5.52 23.84 -28.03
C MET A 13 -6.50 24.15 -29.20
N LEU A 14 -6.46 23.21 -30.18
CA LEU A 14 -7.55 22.46 -30.90
C LEU A 14 -8.55 23.20 -31.84
N LEU A 15 -8.82 22.73 -33.08
CA LEU A 15 -9.43 21.43 -33.42
C LEU A 15 -9.23 20.99 -34.91
N PHE A 16 -8.81 19.72 -35.16
CA PHE A 16 -9.17 18.78 -36.29
C PHE A 16 -8.98 19.19 -37.80
N VAL A 17 -8.64 18.32 -38.81
CA VAL A 17 -8.29 16.87 -38.91
C VAL A 17 -7.66 16.53 -40.31
N PHE A 18 -6.65 15.63 -40.37
CA PHE A 18 -6.20 14.67 -41.45
C PHE A 18 -5.86 15.17 -42.90
N LEU A 19 -4.99 14.56 -43.75
CA LEU A 19 -4.27 13.25 -43.82
C LEU A 19 -3.16 13.29 -44.92
N TRP A 20 -1.87 13.00 -44.65
CA TRP A 20 -0.84 12.32 -45.52
C TRP A 20 0.28 11.89 -44.55
N SER A 21 1.11 10.88 -44.81
CA SER A 21 1.22 9.99 -45.98
C SER A 21 1.86 8.68 -45.53
N ILE A 22 1.51 7.57 -46.19
CA ILE A 22 2.41 6.42 -46.31
C ILE A 22 2.72 6.23 -47.79
N ALA A 23 4.00 6.19 -48.15
CA ALA A 23 4.44 5.82 -49.48
C ALA A 23 5.89 5.29 -49.46
N ALA A 24 6.06 3.98 -49.31
CA ALA A 24 7.25 3.28 -49.77
C ALA A 24 7.02 1.76 -50.02
N TYR A 25 6.65 1.43 -51.28
CA TYR A 25 7.12 0.26 -52.07
C TYR A 25 6.79 -1.21 -51.62
N PRO A 26 6.84 -2.22 -52.54
CA PRO A 26 6.33 -2.30 -53.92
C PRO A 26 5.49 -3.58 -54.21
N GLN A 27 5.16 -3.84 -55.49
CA GLN A 27 4.07 -4.71 -55.96
C GLN A 27 4.37 -6.21 -56.20
N GLY A 28 3.28 -7.02 -56.26
CA GLY A 28 3.22 -8.27 -57.02
C GLY A 28 1.81 -8.90 -57.20
N SER A 29 1.00 -8.41 -58.17
CA SER A 29 -0.16 -9.07 -58.87
C SER A 29 -1.28 -9.82 -58.10
N SER A 30 -2.58 -9.79 -58.46
CA SER A 30 -3.39 -9.03 -59.45
C SER A 30 -4.91 -9.40 -59.37
N LEU A 31 -5.81 -8.49 -59.82
CA LEU A 31 -7.27 -8.64 -60.09
C LEU A 31 -8.26 -8.57 -58.89
N PRO A 32 -9.55 -8.17 -59.10
CA PRO A 32 -10.03 -6.99 -59.84
C PRO A 32 -11.12 -6.17 -59.08
N THR A 33 -11.48 -5.00 -59.64
CA THR A 33 -12.40 -3.96 -59.11
C THR A 33 -13.89 -4.32 -59.01
N PRO A 34 -14.65 -3.67 -58.10
CA PRO A 34 -15.60 -2.62 -58.52
C PRO A 34 -15.36 -1.29 -57.78
N ASP A 35 -15.20 -0.19 -58.51
CA ASP A 35 -16.20 0.86 -58.78
C ASP A 35 -16.28 1.92 -57.66
N LEU A 36 -15.87 3.14 -58.01
CA LEU A 36 -15.55 4.24 -57.09
C LEU A 36 -16.47 5.43 -57.39
N GLN A 37 -17.41 5.71 -56.49
CA GLN A 37 -17.91 7.05 -56.26
C GLN A 37 -17.31 7.58 -54.94
N ASP A 38 -16.86 8.83 -55.03
CA ASP A 38 -16.48 9.75 -53.95
C ASP A 38 -15.33 9.34 -53.01
N LEU A 39 -14.13 9.75 -53.44
CA LEU A 39 -12.91 9.78 -52.63
C LEU A 39 -12.20 11.15 -52.80
N GLU A 40 -12.79 12.17 -52.18
CA GLU A 40 -12.15 13.43 -51.79
C GLU A 40 -12.47 13.64 -50.30
N SER A 41 -11.57 14.06 -49.41
CA SER A 41 -10.36 14.87 -49.61
C SER A 41 -9.37 14.66 -48.45
N THR A 42 -8.07 14.84 -48.70
CA THR A 42 -7.05 14.86 -47.64
C THR A 42 -5.95 15.90 -47.92
N LEU A 43 -5.56 16.66 -46.89
CA LEU A 43 -4.76 17.92 -46.81
C LEU A 43 -5.25 19.19 -47.51
N SER A 44 -5.20 20.27 -46.73
CA SER A 44 -4.14 21.28 -46.94
C SER A 44 -3.70 21.90 -45.60
N ILE A 45 -2.41 22.19 -45.44
CA ILE A 45 -1.87 22.94 -44.29
C ILE A 45 -2.24 24.43 -44.45
N ARG A 46 -2.71 25.10 -43.38
CA ARG A 46 -2.54 26.55 -43.21
C ARG A 46 -2.58 27.00 -41.75
N ALA A 47 -1.81 28.03 -41.44
CA ALA A 47 -1.70 28.65 -40.12
C ALA A 47 -2.57 29.91 -39.99
N GLY A 48 -2.91 30.25 -38.74
CA GLY A 48 -3.60 31.48 -38.32
C GLY A 48 -4.42 31.23 -37.05
N THR A 49 -4.66 32.19 -36.15
CA THR A 49 -4.12 33.55 -35.99
C THR A 49 -4.27 33.95 -34.51
N PHE A 50 -3.18 34.36 -33.84
CA PHE A 50 -3.27 34.93 -32.49
C PHE A 50 -3.86 36.35 -32.53
N TYR A 51 -4.82 36.66 -31.65
CA TYR A 51 -5.15 38.04 -31.29
C TYR A 51 -4.38 38.46 -30.05
N LEU A 52 -3.15 38.93 -30.28
CA LEU A 52 -2.33 39.60 -29.27
C LEU A 52 -2.77 41.07 -29.20
N ARG A 53 -3.56 41.46 -28.21
CA ARG A 53 -3.82 42.89 -27.94
C ARG A 53 -2.65 43.48 -27.15
N ILE A 54 -1.58 43.83 -27.85
CA ILE A 54 -0.52 44.68 -27.29
C ILE A 54 -1.15 46.04 -26.97
N LEU A 55 -1.22 46.39 -25.68
CA LEU A 55 -1.34 47.78 -25.27
C LEU A 55 0.05 48.42 -25.44
N PRO A 56 0.19 49.51 -26.22
CA PRO A 56 1.47 50.20 -26.35
C PRO A 56 1.79 50.97 -25.07
N LEU A 57 3.06 50.95 -24.66
CA LEU A 57 3.58 51.81 -23.61
C LEU A 57 3.52 53.29 -24.02
N GLY A 58 2.84 54.10 -23.22
CA GLY A 58 3.13 55.53 -23.03
C GLY A 58 2.45 56.52 -24.00
N ALA A 59 1.32 57.08 -23.57
CA ALA A 59 1.00 58.51 -23.75
C ALA A 59 -0.09 58.95 -22.76
N SER A 60 0.11 60.08 -22.08
CA SER A 60 -0.87 60.73 -21.21
C SER A 60 -1.95 61.48 -22.02
N ILE A 61 -3.16 61.59 -21.47
CA ILE A 61 -4.19 62.65 -21.62
C ILE A 61 -5.21 62.34 -20.50
N THR A 62 -5.28 63.06 -19.37
CA THR A 62 -5.80 64.42 -19.10
C THR A 62 -7.28 64.64 -19.46
N TRP A 63 -8.03 65.20 -18.50
CA TRP A 63 -9.48 65.45 -18.47
C TRP A 63 -10.11 66.12 -19.71
N GLY A 64 -11.38 65.79 -19.97
CA GLY A 64 -12.29 66.47 -20.91
C GLY A 64 -13.77 66.15 -20.63
N GLN A 65 -14.64 67.17 -20.69
CA GLN A 65 -16.02 67.18 -20.17
C GLN A 65 -17.12 66.62 -21.10
N GLU A 66 -18.24 66.25 -20.46
CA GLU A 66 -19.65 66.36 -20.90
C GLU A 66 -20.22 65.49 -22.05
N SER A 67 -21.16 64.63 -21.66
CA SER A 67 -22.52 64.65 -22.22
C SER A 67 -23.55 64.45 -21.09
N THR A 68 -24.67 65.17 -21.12
CA THR A 68 -25.72 65.14 -20.10
C THR A 68 -26.78 64.05 -20.37
N ASP A 69 -27.68 63.89 -19.39
CA ASP A 69 -28.93 63.09 -19.42
C ASP A 69 -28.71 61.58 -19.14
N GLY A 70 -29.35 60.93 -18.15
CA GLY A 70 -30.23 61.43 -17.09
C GLY A 70 -30.96 60.26 -16.37
N ASN A 71 -30.96 60.25 -15.04
CA ASN A 71 -31.65 59.29 -14.15
C ASN A 71 -31.41 57.78 -14.39
N GLY A 72 -30.32 57.27 -13.80
CA GLY A 72 -30.20 55.91 -13.30
C GLY A 72 -29.31 55.96 -12.06
N ALA A 73 -29.88 55.80 -10.86
CA ALA A 73 -29.11 55.79 -9.63
C ALA A 73 -28.58 54.37 -9.38
N ASP A 74 -27.40 54.06 -9.91
CA ASP A 74 -26.70 52.83 -9.58
C ASP A 74 -26.23 52.88 -8.12
N LEU A 75 -26.59 51.85 -7.36
CA LEU A 75 -25.95 51.52 -6.09
C LEU A 75 -24.53 50.99 -6.38
N GLU A 76 -23.57 51.88 -6.62
CA GLU A 76 -22.14 51.56 -6.46
C GLU A 76 -21.51 52.41 -5.36
N SER A 77 -21.95 52.18 -4.13
CA SER A 77 -21.18 52.52 -2.92
C SER A 77 -20.03 51.54 -2.74
N THR A 78 -19.03 51.65 -3.61
CA THR A 78 -17.60 51.33 -3.39
C THR A 78 -17.25 50.22 -2.38
N LEU A 79 -17.73 48.99 -2.59
CA LEU A 79 -16.96 47.81 -2.18
C LEU A 79 -15.83 47.61 -3.20
N SER A 80 -14.62 48.04 -2.83
CA SER A 80 -13.41 47.84 -3.63
C SER A 80 -13.05 46.34 -3.67
N ILE A 81 -13.61 45.62 -4.63
CA ILE A 81 -13.41 44.18 -4.85
C ILE A 81 -11.92 43.82 -4.86
N ARG A 82 -11.48 43.03 -3.86
CA ARG A 82 -10.08 42.58 -3.66
C ARG A 82 -9.65 41.43 -4.58
N ALA A 83 -10.52 40.99 -5.49
CA ALA A 83 -10.30 39.81 -6.32
C ALA A 83 -9.04 39.92 -7.19
N GLY A 84 -8.07 39.04 -6.93
CA GLY A 84 -7.02 38.70 -7.90
C GLY A 84 -5.57 39.08 -7.57
N THR A 85 -5.20 39.36 -6.31
CA THR A 85 -3.79 39.54 -5.93
C THR A 85 -3.07 38.23 -5.63
N PHE A 86 -3.61 37.38 -4.74
CA PHE A 86 -3.11 36.04 -4.40
C PHE A 86 -4.14 35.22 -3.59
N TYR A 87 -3.80 33.97 -3.22
CA TYR A 87 -4.59 33.12 -2.32
C TYR A 87 -4.18 33.31 -0.85
N LEU A 88 -5.16 33.40 0.04
CA LEU A 88 -4.99 33.10 1.45
C LEU A 88 -4.91 31.57 1.58
N ARG A 89 -3.70 31.04 1.74
CA ARG A 89 -3.42 29.64 2.09
C ARG A 89 -3.43 29.54 3.61
N ILE A 90 -4.59 29.19 4.16
CA ILE A 90 -4.88 29.24 5.59
C ILE A 90 -4.67 27.86 6.20
N LEU A 91 -3.82 27.76 7.23
CA LEU A 91 -3.66 26.56 8.06
C LEU A 91 -4.45 26.72 9.36
N PRO A 92 -5.59 26.01 9.55
CA PRO A 92 -6.31 25.98 10.82
C PRO A 92 -5.64 24.93 11.73
N LEU A 93 -4.85 25.40 12.71
CA LEU A 93 -3.98 24.59 13.56
C LEU A 93 -4.50 24.53 15.01
N GLY A 94 -4.77 23.34 15.52
CA GLY A 94 -5.24 23.21 16.89
C GLY A 94 -5.72 21.83 17.31
N ALA A 95 -6.63 21.81 18.31
CA ALA A 95 -7.21 20.60 18.87
C ALA A 95 -8.65 20.34 18.37
N SER A 96 -9.51 19.72 19.19
CA SER A 96 -10.90 19.36 18.86
C SER A 96 -11.80 20.53 18.43
N ILE A 97 -11.57 21.73 18.98
CA ILE A 97 -12.30 22.95 18.57
C ILE A 97 -11.91 23.36 17.14
N THR A 98 -10.65 23.18 16.74
CA THR A 98 -10.22 23.43 15.35
C THR A 98 -10.64 22.30 14.41
N TRP A 99 -10.75 21.07 14.91
CA TRP A 99 -11.34 19.94 14.19
C TRP A 99 -12.83 20.18 13.82
N GLY A 100 -13.56 20.96 14.63
CA GLY A 100 -14.99 21.21 14.43
C GLY A 100 -15.90 20.25 15.21
N GLN A 101 -15.42 19.70 16.32
CA GLN A 101 -16.21 18.80 17.18
C GLN A 101 -17.45 19.52 17.75
N GLU A 102 -18.56 18.80 17.91
CA GLU A 102 -19.90 19.30 18.27
C GLU A 102 -20.56 20.28 17.28
N SER A 103 -19.96 20.54 16.11
CA SER A 103 -20.66 21.19 14.99
C SER A 103 -21.44 20.17 14.17
N THR A 104 -22.66 20.50 13.76
CA THR A 104 -23.56 19.56 13.06
C THR A 104 -23.08 19.17 11.67
N ASP A 105 -22.24 20.00 11.04
CA ASP A 105 -21.66 19.77 9.71
C ASP A 105 -20.20 19.31 9.74
N GLY A 106 -19.56 19.28 10.93
CA GLY A 106 -18.13 18.98 11.12
C GLY A 106 -17.14 20.05 10.64
N ASN A 107 -17.60 21.15 10.04
CA ASN A 107 -16.73 22.22 9.55
C ASN A 107 -16.21 23.10 10.70
N GLY A 108 -17.02 23.28 11.74
CA GLY A 108 -16.73 24.22 12.84
C GLY A 108 -16.66 25.67 12.34
N TYR A 109 -15.73 26.47 12.86
CA TYR A 109 -15.58 27.87 12.44
C TYR A 109 -15.12 28.03 10.98
N ARG A 110 -14.54 26.98 10.36
CA ARG A 110 -13.81 27.09 9.09
C ARG A 110 -14.72 27.47 7.94
N LYS A 111 -15.95 26.91 7.87
CA LYS A 111 -16.90 27.24 6.80
C LYS A 111 -17.33 28.69 6.85
N GLY A 112 -17.85 29.15 8.00
CA GLY A 112 -18.28 30.55 8.16
C GLY A 112 -17.15 31.56 7.89
N LEU A 113 -15.93 31.24 8.31
CA LEU A 113 -14.75 32.07 8.03
C LEU A 113 -14.39 32.09 6.53
N ARG A 114 -14.39 30.91 5.89
CA ARG A 114 -14.09 30.78 4.47
C ARG A 114 -15.10 31.55 3.63
N ASP A 115 -16.38 31.33 3.86
CA ASP A 115 -17.47 31.97 3.13
C ASP A 115 -17.39 33.51 3.25
N GLN A 116 -17.09 34.02 4.46
CA GLN A 116 -16.90 35.46 4.68
C GLN A 116 -15.70 36.00 3.90
N LEU A 117 -14.55 35.31 3.94
CA LEU A 117 -13.36 35.74 3.19
C LEU A 117 -13.58 35.70 1.68
N ARG A 118 -14.33 34.71 1.16
CA ARG A 118 -14.75 34.67 -0.26
C ARG A 118 -15.68 35.83 -0.59
N PHE A 119 -16.64 36.16 0.28
CA PHE A 119 -17.53 37.31 0.13
C PHE A 119 -16.79 38.66 0.12
N ASP A 120 -15.78 38.81 0.99
CA ASP A 120 -14.84 39.95 1.00
C ASP A 120 -13.94 40.02 -0.26
N GLY A 121 -14.00 39.02 -1.15
CA GLY A 121 -13.29 38.97 -2.42
C GLY A 121 -11.89 38.33 -2.37
N TRP A 122 -11.51 37.71 -1.25
CA TRP A 122 -10.27 36.93 -1.17
C TRP A 122 -10.40 35.60 -1.89
N ASN A 123 -9.33 35.15 -2.56
CA ASN A 123 -9.17 33.75 -2.90
C ASN A 123 -8.67 33.00 -1.65
N VAL A 124 -9.30 31.87 -1.32
CA VAL A 124 -9.00 31.09 -0.11
C VAL A 124 -8.74 29.64 -0.50
N ASN A 125 -7.72 29.07 0.13
CA ASN A 125 -7.38 27.65 0.12
C ASN A 125 -7.09 27.24 1.56
N MET A 126 -7.89 26.35 2.15
CA MET A 126 -7.56 25.76 3.45
C MET A 126 -6.49 24.69 3.22
N VAL A 127 -5.61 24.49 4.21
CA VAL A 127 -4.58 23.45 4.15
C VAL A 127 -4.41 22.75 5.49
N GLY A 128 -4.03 21.48 5.45
CA GLY A 128 -3.75 20.62 6.60
C GLY A 128 -3.58 19.17 6.16
N SER A 129 -3.06 18.30 7.02
CA SER A 129 -2.88 16.88 6.70
C SER A 129 -4.14 16.03 6.95
N ARG A 130 -5.26 16.66 7.31
CA ARG A 130 -6.54 16.02 7.59
C ARG A 130 -7.67 16.78 6.91
N VAL A 131 -8.80 16.11 6.72
CA VAL A 131 -10.04 16.69 6.19
C VAL A 131 -11.15 16.41 7.20
N ASN A 132 -12.02 17.39 7.48
CA ASN A 132 -13.23 17.17 8.27
C ASN A 132 -14.37 18.09 7.84
N GLY A 133 -15.60 17.60 7.97
CA GLY A 133 -16.82 18.32 7.59
C GLY A 133 -17.20 18.14 6.12
N ASN A 134 -18.16 18.94 5.65
CA ASN A 134 -18.82 18.79 4.35
C ASN A 134 -18.56 19.92 3.34
N MET A 135 -17.74 20.92 3.68
CA MET A 135 -17.30 21.93 2.71
C MET A 135 -16.25 21.36 1.73
N ASN A 136 -16.21 21.85 0.49
CA ASN A 136 -15.31 21.36 -0.56
C ASN A 136 -13.82 21.54 -0.20
N ASP A 137 -13.52 22.62 0.51
CA ASP A 137 -12.19 23.01 1.00
C ASP A 137 -11.98 22.59 2.48
N ALA A 138 -12.40 21.36 2.82
CA ALA A 138 -12.49 20.86 4.21
C ALA A 138 -11.15 20.53 4.90
N ASP A 139 -10.01 20.98 4.38
CA ASP A 139 -8.68 20.76 4.96
C ASP A 139 -8.54 21.39 6.36
N VAL A 140 -7.81 20.71 7.25
CA VAL A 140 -7.64 21.10 8.66
C VAL A 140 -6.42 20.44 9.32
N GLU A 141 -5.81 21.12 10.29
CA GLU A 141 -4.77 20.58 11.18
C GLU A 141 -5.27 20.54 12.64
N GLY A 142 -6.46 19.97 12.82
CA GLY A 142 -7.16 19.84 14.09
C GLY A 142 -6.99 18.44 14.68
N TRP A 143 -6.53 18.34 15.93
CA TRP A 143 -6.23 17.08 16.59
C TRP A 143 -6.98 16.94 17.93
N PRO A 144 -8.14 16.25 17.97
CA PRO A 144 -8.88 16.02 19.20
C PRO A 144 -8.01 15.46 20.33
N SER A 145 -8.28 15.90 21.56
CA SER A 145 -7.53 15.56 22.79
C SER A 145 -6.06 16.03 22.88
N TYR A 146 -5.48 16.66 21.84
CA TYR A 146 -4.07 17.07 21.85
C TYR A 146 -3.82 18.34 22.68
N ARG A 147 -2.70 18.32 23.43
CA ARG A 147 -2.11 19.46 24.13
C ARG A 147 -1.15 20.26 23.26
N VAL A 148 -0.72 21.45 23.70
CA VAL A 148 0.13 22.36 22.89
C VAL A 148 1.41 21.68 22.36
N GLU A 149 2.11 20.85 23.15
CA GLU A 149 3.30 20.09 22.70
C GLU A 149 3.00 19.09 21.57
N GLN A 150 1.81 18.50 21.59
CA GLN A 150 1.37 17.51 20.60
C GLN A 150 0.92 18.21 19.32
N VAL A 151 0.33 19.42 19.44
CA VAL A 151 0.03 20.29 18.29
C VAL A 151 1.31 20.85 17.66
N ASP A 152 2.35 21.21 18.44
CA ASP A 152 3.68 21.58 17.92
C ASP A 152 4.31 20.45 17.10
N THR A 153 4.22 19.21 17.60
CA THR A 153 4.67 18.02 16.87
C THR A 153 3.99 17.88 15.49
N ARG A 154 2.72 18.29 15.38
CA ARG A 154 1.98 18.30 14.11
C ARG A 154 2.34 19.48 13.22
N ALA A 155 2.44 20.69 13.79
CA ALA A 155 2.94 21.88 13.09
C ALA A 155 4.31 21.62 12.41
N ARG A 156 5.21 20.87 13.07
CA ARG A 156 6.51 20.44 12.54
C ARG A 156 6.43 19.57 11.29
N ALA A 157 5.40 18.73 11.16
CA ALA A 157 5.21 17.90 9.98
C ALA A 157 4.63 18.69 8.79
N VAL A 158 3.79 19.70 9.06
CA VAL A 158 2.93 20.30 8.02
C VAL A 158 3.38 21.68 7.55
N MET A 159 4.07 22.47 8.37
CA MET A 159 4.60 23.78 7.96
C MET A 159 5.59 23.70 6.78
N PRO A 160 6.53 22.73 6.71
CA PRO A 160 7.42 22.57 5.55
C PRO A 160 6.67 22.13 4.28
N THR A 161 5.52 21.47 4.44
CA THR A 161 4.74 20.85 3.37
C THR A 161 3.80 21.87 2.72
N TYR A 162 2.92 22.49 3.50
CA TYR A 162 1.90 23.41 2.95
C TYR A 162 2.39 24.86 2.84
N LYS A 163 3.39 25.27 3.65
CA LYS A 163 3.95 26.64 3.66
C LYS A 163 2.86 27.74 3.64
N PRO A 164 1.91 27.73 4.59
CA PRO A 164 0.81 28.70 4.64
C PRO A 164 1.31 30.14 4.76
N ASN A 165 0.55 31.11 4.23
CA ASN A 165 0.76 32.53 4.47
C ASN A 165 -0.10 33.07 5.63
N VAL A 166 -1.09 32.30 6.09
CA VAL A 166 -1.89 32.60 7.30
C VAL A 166 -2.03 31.33 8.13
N VAL A 167 -1.72 31.40 9.43
CA VAL A 167 -1.94 30.30 10.40
C VAL A 167 -2.92 30.77 11.47
N LEU A 168 -3.96 29.98 11.74
CA LEU A 168 -4.93 30.24 12.81
C LEU A 168 -4.67 29.25 13.95
N ILE A 169 -4.38 29.74 15.16
CA ILE A 169 -3.93 28.87 16.26
C ILE A 169 -4.92 28.88 17.44
N ASN A 170 -5.55 27.73 17.70
CA ASN A 170 -6.35 27.47 18.91
C ASN A 170 -5.94 26.12 19.54
N ALA A 171 -5.04 26.19 20.52
CA ALA A 171 -4.56 25.05 21.29
C ALA A 171 -4.29 25.46 22.74
N GLY A 172 -4.46 24.55 23.69
CA GLY A 172 -4.29 24.78 25.14
C GLY A 172 -5.51 24.42 26.00
N THR A 173 -6.70 24.23 25.40
CA THR A 173 -7.89 23.81 26.14
C THR A 173 -7.69 22.47 26.84
N ASN A 174 -6.97 21.52 26.20
CA ASN A 174 -6.63 20.23 26.81
C ASN A 174 -5.60 20.37 27.94
N ASP A 175 -4.62 21.27 27.81
CA ASP A 175 -3.69 21.61 28.90
C ASP A 175 -4.49 22.16 30.11
N ALA A 176 -5.49 23.01 29.87
CA ALA A 176 -6.36 23.58 30.90
C ALA A 176 -7.24 22.54 31.62
N THR A 177 -8.00 21.74 30.85
CA THR A 177 -8.98 20.79 31.40
C THR A 177 -8.33 19.56 32.03
N GLN A 178 -7.15 19.14 31.55
CA GLN A 178 -6.35 18.06 32.14
C GLN A 178 -5.45 18.54 33.29
N GLY A 179 -5.33 19.86 33.51
CA GLY A 179 -4.40 20.44 34.50
C GLY A 179 -2.92 20.21 34.16
N TYR A 180 -2.59 19.97 32.90
CA TYR A 180 -1.26 19.57 32.47
C TYR A 180 -0.33 20.77 32.28
N LEU A 181 0.65 20.92 33.19
CA LEU A 181 1.73 21.92 33.11
C LEU A 181 1.23 23.32 32.72
N VAL A 182 0.13 23.75 33.34
CA VAL A 182 -0.65 24.95 32.97
C VAL A 182 0.20 26.21 32.98
N GLY A 183 1.12 26.35 33.94
CA GLY A 183 1.99 27.51 34.11
C GLY A 183 3.11 27.66 33.07
N SER A 184 3.35 26.65 32.22
CA SER A 184 4.34 26.70 31.12
C SER A 184 3.71 26.48 29.73
N THR A 185 2.39 26.60 29.63
CA THR A 185 1.67 26.50 28.36
C THR A 185 2.11 27.59 27.37
N GLY A 186 2.39 28.80 27.87
CA GLY A 186 2.96 29.89 27.09
C GLY A 186 4.32 29.56 26.47
N ASP A 187 5.19 28.84 27.17
CA ASP A 187 6.51 28.46 26.63
C ASP A 187 6.44 27.34 25.59
N ARG A 188 5.47 26.42 25.74
CA ARG A 188 5.12 25.46 24.68
C ARG A 188 4.60 26.17 23.43
N MET A 189 3.71 27.16 23.60
CA MET A 189 3.18 27.97 22.50
C MET A 189 4.28 28.81 21.82
N ARG A 190 5.17 29.43 22.60
CA ARG A 190 6.37 30.14 22.13
C ARG A 190 7.24 29.26 21.23
N THR A 191 7.45 28.02 21.64
CA THR A 191 8.25 27.04 20.90
C THR A 191 7.65 26.74 19.51
N MET A 192 6.32 26.57 19.45
CA MET A 192 5.60 26.37 18.20
C MET A 192 5.59 27.62 17.31
N LEU A 193 5.35 28.81 17.89
CA LEU A 193 5.37 30.08 17.16
C LEU A 193 6.74 30.36 16.53
N ASN A 194 7.82 30.16 17.29
CA ASN A 194 9.19 30.30 16.76
C ASN A 194 9.41 29.37 15.57
N TYR A 195 9.06 28.08 15.70
CA TYR A 195 9.20 27.12 14.60
C TYR A 195 8.38 27.50 13.34
N ILE A 196 7.15 28.00 13.53
CA ILE A 196 6.29 28.48 12.44
C ILE A 196 6.97 29.63 11.67
N PHE A 197 7.45 30.66 12.38
CA PHE A 197 8.13 31.79 11.76
C PHE A 197 9.51 31.43 11.18
N ASP A 198 10.25 30.49 11.78
CA ASP A 198 11.56 30.08 11.26
C ASP A 198 11.41 29.22 9.98
N THR A 199 10.33 28.43 9.88
CA THR A 199 10.02 27.60 8.71
C THR A 199 9.44 28.42 7.56
N VAL A 200 8.58 29.40 7.85
CA VAL A 200 7.97 30.28 6.84
C VAL A 200 8.09 31.76 7.27
N PRO A 201 9.23 32.43 7.00
CA PRO A 201 9.56 33.75 7.56
C PRO A 201 8.56 34.90 7.34
N ASN A 202 7.72 34.82 6.30
CA ASN A 202 6.73 35.85 5.98
C ASN A 202 5.28 35.39 6.26
N THR A 203 5.08 34.26 6.93
CA THR A 203 3.73 33.82 7.33
C THR A 203 3.13 34.78 8.36
N CYS A 204 1.84 35.02 8.29
CA CYS A 204 1.10 35.73 9.31
C CYS A 204 0.45 34.73 10.27
N VAL A 205 0.41 35.06 11.56
CA VAL A 205 -0.22 34.22 12.59
C VAL A 205 -1.35 35.00 13.24
N VAL A 206 -2.54 34.39 13.27
CA VAL A 206 -3.61 34.80 14.17
C VAL A 206 -3.62 33.80 15.33
N LEU A 207 -3.16 34.24 16.51
CA LEU A 207 -3.26 33.46 17.74
C LEU A 207 -4.58 33.79 18.42
N SER A 208 -5.30 32.79 18.92
CA SER A 208 -6.47 33.01 19.75
C SER A 208 -6.17 32.79 21.23
N THR A 209 -6.87 33.52 22.10
CA THR A 209 -7.07 33.04 23.48
C THR A 209 -7.96 31.79 23.46
N LEU A 210 -7.92 31.00 24.52
CA LEU A 210 -8.88 29.93 24.75
C LEU A 210 -10.29 30.51 24.98
N LEU A 211 -11.29 29.72 24.58
CA LEU A 211 -12.72 29.98 24.83
C LEU A 211 -13.04 29.77 26.33
N PRO A 212 -14.16 30.33 26.84
CA PRO A 212 -14.68 29.94 28.15
C PRO A 212 -14.92 28.42 28.24
N ASN A 213 -14.81 27.86 29.44
CA ASN A 213 -14.87 26.43 29.67
C ASN A 213 -15.51 26.10 31.04
N THR A 214 -16.48 25.18 31.06
CA THR A 214 -17.20 24.84 32.30
C THR A 214 -16.46 23.85 33.20
N ILE A 215 -15.39 23.20 32.71
CA ILE A 215 -14.61 22.20 33.45
C ILE A 215 -13.53 22.89 34.30
N ASN A 216 -12.76 23.82 33.72
CA ASN A 216 -11.68 24.50 34.45
C ASN A 216 -11.38 25.92 33.93
N GLN A 217 -12.32 26.84 34.15
CA GLN A 217 -12.19 28.26 33.76
C GLN A 217 -10.93 28.93 34.34
N GLY A 218 -10.53 28.64 35.58
CA GLY A 218 -9.35 29.26 36.20
C GLY A 218 -8.04 28.91 35.48
N ASN A 219 -7.89 27.68 34.98
CA ASN A 219 -6.75 27.30 34.15
C ASN A 219 -6.82 27.96 32.76
N VAL A 220 -8.02 28.11 32.19
CA VAL A 220 -8.24 28.85 30.93
C VAL A 220 -7.81 30.31 31.08
N ASP A 221 -8.20 30.98 32.16
CA ASP A 221 -7.86 32.38 32.42
C ASP A 221 -6.35 32.57 32.60
N SER A 222 -5.68 31.63 33.29
CA SER A 222 -4.22 31.59 33.45
C SER A 222 -3.48 31.45 32.12
N ILE A 223 -3.93 30.54 31.24
CA ILE A 223 -3.33 30.35 29.90
C ILE A 223 -3.62 31.57 29.01
N ASN A 224 -4.81 32.16 29.10
CA ASN A 224 -5.17 33.37 28.37
C ASN A 224 -4.29 34.56 28.78
N GLY A 225 -3.94 34.68 30.07
CA GLY A 225 -2.94 35.63 30.54
C GLY A 225 -1.55 35.41 29.91
N GLN A 226 -1.08 34.15 29.85
CA GLN A 226 0.18 33.79 29.21
C GLN A 226 0.18 34.11 27.71
N TYR A 227 -0.91 33.80 26.99
CA TYR A 227 -1.02 34.04 25.54
C TYR A 227 -1.08 35.53 25.20
N ARG A 228 -1.71 36.37 26.03
CA ARG A 228 -1.67 37.84 25.88
C ARG A 228 -0.26 38.39 26.01
N ALA A 229 0.48 37.97 27.05
CA ALA A 229 1.87 38.38 27.24
C ALA A 229 2.78 37.92 26.10
N LEU A 230 2.64 36.66 25.67
CA LEU A 230 3.40 36.07 24.57
C LEU A 230 3.12 36.77 23.22
N ALA A 231 1.85 37.06 22.93
CA ALA A 231 1.46 37.74 21.70
C ALA A 231 2.06 39.15 21.64
N GLN A 232 1.99 39.91 22.74
CA GLN A 232 2.60 41.23 22.83
C GLN A 232 4.11 41.16 22.60
N GLU A 233 4.81 40.19 23.20
CA GLU A 233 6.25 40.01 23.00
C GLU A 233 6.60 39.72 21.53
N PHE A 234 5.84 38.86 20.84
CA PHE A 234 6.09 38.57 19.43
C PHE A 234 5.82 39.79 18.52
N ILE A 235 4.79 40.57 18.84
CA ILE A 235 4.46 41.84 18.16
C ILE A 235 5.57 42.88 18.37
N ASP A 236 6.05 43.05 19.61
CA ASP A 236 7.14 43.99 19.95
C ASP A 236 8.46 43.60 19.28
N ASN A 237 8.69 42.29 19.06
CA ASN A 237 9.82 41.76 18.28
C ASN A 237 9.56 41.77 16.75
N GLY A 238 8.50 42.42 16.28
CA GLY A 238 8.24 42.66 14.85
C GLY A 238 7.77 41.43 14.06
N LYS A 239 7.28 40.38 14.73
CA LYS A 239 6.66 39.22 14.06
C LYS A 239 5.26 39.59 13.57
N HIS A 240 4.83 39.05 12.43
CA HIS A 240 3.49 39.27 11.87
C HIS A 240 2.43 38.46 12.63
N LEU A 241 2.14 38.88 13.87
CA LEU A 241 1.18 38.22 14.76
C LEU A 241 0.03 39.17 15.15
N VAL A 242 -1.18 38.63 15.16
CA VAL A 242 -2.38 39.26 15.74
C VAL A 242 -2.94 38.33 16.80
N LEU A 243 -3.38 38.90 17.94
CA LEU A 243 -4.12 38.17 18.96
C LEU A 243 -5.62 38.41 18.78
N VAL A 244 -6.40 37.34 18.82
CA VAL A 244 -7.87 37.36 18.82
C VAL A 244 -8.39 36.89 20.17
N GLU A 245 -9.14 37.77 20.82
CA GLU A 245 -9.79 37.50 22.11
C GLU A 245 -11.08 36.71 21.90
N LEU A 246 -11.06 35.44 22.30
CA LEU A 246 -12.24 34.54 22.39
C LEU A 246 -12.75 34.38 23.83
N GLY A 247 -11.98 34.85 24.82
CA GLY A 247 -12.30 34.83 26.25
C GLY A 247 -12.64 36.21 26.82
N ASP A 248 -13.22 37.09 26.00
CA ASP A 248 -13.64 38.45 26.38
C ASP A 248 -15.09 38.55 26.90
N GLY A 249 -15.81 37.43 26.92
CA GLY A 249 -17.21 37.34 27.32
C GLY A 249 -18.23 37.48 26.19
N TRP A 250 -17.80 37.69 24.94
CA TRP A 250 -18.73 37.72 23.79
C TRP A 250 -19.14 36.32 23.32
N ILE A 251 -18.21 35.37 23.36
CA ILE A 251 -18.51 33.94 23.38
C ILE A 251 -18.70 33.55 24.83
N THR A 252 -19.83 32.90 25.13
CA THR A 252 -20.28 32.55 26.48
C THR A 252 -20.38 31.04 26.64
N THR A 253 -20.57 30.55 27.87
CA THR A 253 -20.82 29.12 28.10
C THR A 253 -22.13 28.62 27.48
N GLY A 254 -23.08 29.50 27.15
CA GLY A 254 -24.29 29.17 26.39
C GLY A 254 -24.06 28.98 24.89
N ASP A 255 -22.89 29.40 24.38
CA ASP A 255 -22.46 29.15 22.99
C ASP A 255 -21.70 27.80 22.86
N LEU A 256 -21.64 27.00 23.92
CA LEU A 256 -20.99 25.68 23.97
C LEU A 256 -22.03 24.55 23.94
N ALA A 257 -21.69 23.42 23.32
CA ALA A 257 -22.54 22.23 23.23
C ALA A 257 -22.38 21.30 24.46
N ASP A 258 -21.15 21.08 24.89
CA ASP A 258 -20.77 20.16 25.99
C ASP A 258 -20.00 20.84 27.14
N GLY A 259 -19.89 22.18 27.09
CA GLY A 259 -19.10 22.97 28.05
C GLY A 259 -17.62 23.14 27.70
N THR A 260 -17.16 22.57 26.58
CA THR A 260 -15.81 22.77 26.02
C THR A 260 -15.82 23.18 24.55
N HIS A 261 -16.64 22.52 23.74
CA HIS A 261 -16.74 22.74 22.30
C HIS A 261 -17.88 23.72 21.99
N PRO A 262 -17.69 24.68 21.07
CA PRO A 262 -18.78 25.50 20.57
C PRO A 262 -19.92 24.67 19.95
N ASN A 263 -21.14 25.16 20.07
CA ASN A 263 -22.21 24.76 19.16
C ASN A 263 -22.10 25.53 17.83
N ASP A 264 -22.96 25.23 16.84
CA ASP A 264 -22.90 25.87 15.51
C ASP A 264 -22.93 27.41 15.56
N PHE A 265 -23.68 28.00 16.51
CA PHE A 265 -23.72 29.46 16.68
C PHE A 265 -22.45 30.01 17.33
N GLY A 266 -21.90 29.30 18.32
CA GLY A 266 -20.59 29.59 18.90
C GLY A 266 -19.45 29.52 17.86
N TYR A 267 -19.50 28.55 16.94
CA TYR A 267 -18.56 28.48 15.82
C TYR A 267 -18.72 29.64 14.83
N LYS A 268 -19.94 30.15 14.57
CA LYS A 268 -20.14 31.38 13.80
C LYS A 268 -19.55 32.62 14.48
N LYS A 269 -19.69 32.76 15.80
CA LYS A 269 -19.00 33.83 16.55
C LYS A 269 -17.47 33.69 16.44
N MET A 270 -16.95 32.47 16.63
CA MET A 270 -15.51 32.20 16.51
C MET A 270 -15.00 32.54 15.09
N ALA A 271 -15.76 32.24 14.04
CA ALA A 271 -15.44 32.62 12.66
C ALA A 271 -15.34 34.15 12.49
N ALA A 272 -16.28 34.92 13.06
CA ALA A 272 -16.25 36.39 12.99
C ALA A 272 -15.01 36.99 13.69
N LYS A 273 -14.60 36.38 14.81
CA LYS A 273 -13.38 36.75 15.54
C LYS A 273 -12.10 36.41 14.77
N TRP A 274 -12.06 35.27 14.06
CA TRP A 274 -10.95 34.97 13.14
C TRP A 274 -10.88 35.93 11.96
N HIS A 275 -12.03 36.25 11.37
CA HIS A 275 -12.15 37.20 10.28
C HIS A 275 -11.64 38.59 10.68
N GLN A 276 -12.06 39.11 11.84
CA GLN A 276 -11.51 40.33 12.45
C GLN A 276 -9.98 40.28 12.60
N GLY A 277 -9.42 39.13 12.99
CA GLY A 277 -7.98 38.93 13.09
C GLY A 277 -7.26 38.99 11.73
N ILE A 278 -7.86 38.44 10.68
CA ILE A 278 -7.32 38.49 9.30
C ILE A 278 -7.44 39.90 8.71
N GLN A 279 -8.54 40.62 8.97
CA GLN A 279 -8.67 42.03 8.60
C GLN A 279 -7.55 42.88 9.22
N GLN A 280 -7.24 42.69 10.52
CA GLN A 280 -6.11 43.39 11.16
C GLN A 280 -4.74 43.05 10.56
N LEU A 281 -4.53 41.85 10.00
CA LEU A 281 -3.30 41.51 9.27
C LEU A 281 -3.22 42.25 7.93
N ASP A 282 -4.35 42.44 7.28
CA ASP A 282 -4.46 43.17 6.02
C ASP A 282 -4.31 44.69 6.19
N ASP A 283 -4.97 45.28 7.18
CA ASP A 283 -4.89 46.72 7.48
C ASP A 283 -3.44 47.17 7.78
N LYS A 284 -2.64 46.25 8.34
CA LYS A 284 -1.19 46.43 8.58
C LYS A 284 -0.33 46.19 7.33
N GLY A 285 -0.91 45.70 6.24
CA GLY A 285 -0.22 45.35 4.99
C GLY A 285 0.69 44.13 5.11
N TRP A 286 0.43 43.22 6.06
CA TRP A 286 1.29 42.07 6.34
C TRP A 286 0.98 40.84 5.45
N LEU A 287 -0.25 40.72 4.95
CA LEU A 287 -0.64 39.63 4.06
C LEU A 287 0.16 39.67 2.74
N SER A 288 0.70 38.53 2.34
CA SER A 288 1.50 38.38 1.13
C SER A 288 1.25 37.04 0.44
N SER A 289 1.62 36.93 -0.83
CA SER A 289 1.38 35.73 -1.63
C SER A 289 2.02 34.48 -1.00
N PRO A 290 1.32 33.32 -1.00
CA PRO A 290 1.86 32.10 -0.42
C PRO A 290 3.02 31.60 -1.27
N ARG A 291 3.90 30.80 -0.66
CA ARG A 291 5.09 30.33 -1.37
C ARG A 291 4.70 29.34 -2.47
N THR A 292 5.34 29.49 -3.63
CA THR A 292 5.11 28.70 -4.84
C THR A 292 6.03 27.48 -4.95
N ASP A 293 6.91 27.24 -3.97
CA ASP A 293 7.74 26.04 -3.88
C ASP A 293 7.02 24.92 -3.13
N VAL A 294 5.82 24.55 -3.60
CA VAL A 294 4.99 23.45 -3.11
C VAL A 294 4.49 22.61 -4.29
N ASP A 295 4.22 21.33 -4.06
CA ASP A 295 3.85 20.37 -5.11
C ASP A 295 2.32 20.26 -5.36
N PHE A 296 1.54 21.20 -4.83
CA PHE A 296 0.08 21.32 -5.04
C PHE A 296 -0.30 22.73 -5.55
N SER A 297 -1.55 22.91 -5.97
CA SER A 297 -2.06 24.14 -6.57
C SER A 297 -3.19 24.72 -5.73
N ASP A 298 -3.04 25.95 -5.23
CA ASP A 298 -4.11 26.66 -4.51
C ASP A 298 -5.38 26.91 -5.37
N ALA A 299 -5.25 26.85 -6.69
CA ALA A 299 -6.31 27.16 -7.65
C ALA A 299 -7.09 25.95 -8.18
N ALA A 300 -6.86 24.75 -7.65
CA ALA A 300 -7.51 23.53 -8.10
C ALA A 300 -8.01 22.74 -6.89
N GLY A 301 -9.29 22.35 -6.88
CA GLY A 301 -9.81 21.40 -5.89
C GLY A 301 -11.32 21.42 -5.73
N GLY A 302 -11.82 20.58 -4.80
CA GLY A 302 -13.21 20.54 -4.37
C GLY A 302 -14.09 19.46 -5.03
N GLY A 303 -13.51 18.64 -5.90
CA GLY A 303 -14.20 17.50 -6.50
C GLY A 303 -13.38 16.22 -6.36
N THR A 304 -14.06 15.08 -6.33
CA THR A 304 -13.46 13.75 -6.45
C THR A 304 -13.04 13.42 -7.89
N THR A 305 -13.49 14.19 -8.89
CA THR A 305 -13.18 13.96 -10.30
C THR A 305 -12.00 14.81 -10.78
N CYS A 306 -10.88 14.17 -11.14
CA CYS A 306 -9.74 14.84 -11.78
C CYS A 306 -8.84 13.86 -12.58
N ASP A 307 -8.07 14.38 -13.54
CA ASP A 307 -7.08 13.59 -14.30
C ASP A 307 -5.94 13.16 -13.36
N LYS A 308 -5.68 11.86 -13.22
CA LYS A 308 -4.51 11.37 -12.46
C LYS A 308 -3.20 11.82 -13.12
N SER A 309 -2.16 12.10 -12.34
CA SER A 309 -0.81 12.35 -12.87
C SER A 309 0.13 11.18 -12.57
N PHE A 310 0.98 10.82 -13.54
CA PHE A 310 1.95 9.73 -13.36
C PHE A 310 2.91 10.06 -12.21
N GLY A 311 3.07 9.12 -11.26
CA GLY A 311 3.86 9.33 -10.06
C GLY A 311 3.19 10.15 -8.95
N SER A 312 1.96 10.66 -9.12
CA SER A 312 1.31 11.53 -8.11
C SER A 312 1.16 10.87 -6.74
N GLY A 313 0.94 9.55 -6.68
CA GLY A 313 0.84 8.82 -5.42
C GLY A 313 2.16 8.72 -4.63
N ASN A 314 3.32 9.01 -5.25
CA ASN A 314 4.59 9.19 -4.54
C ASN A 314 4.80 10.64 -4.06
N ALA A 315 4.08 11.61 -4.63
CA ALA A 315 4.08 13.01 -4.22
C ALA A 315 2.99 13.32 -3.17
N ASP A 316 1.97 12.47 -3.09
CA ASP A 316 0.98 12.51 -2.01
C ASP A 316 1.68 12.25 -0.66
N PRO A 317 1.58 13.16 0.33
CA PRO A 317 2.27 13.01 1.62
C PRO A 317 1.76 11.82 2.45
N ARG A 318 0.64 11.20 2.05
CA ARG A 318 0.07 9.99 2.66
C ARG A 318 0.48 8.72 1.91
N GLY A 319 1.12 8.83 0.74
CA GLY A 319 1.57 7.69 -0.07
C GLY A 319 2.61 6.83 0.65
N LYS A 320 2.72 5.55 0.24
CA LYS A 320 3.52 4.50 0.90
C LYS A 320 3.05 4.16 2.32
N THR A 321 1.84 4.54 2.70
CA THR A 321 1.26 4.13 3.98
C THR A 321 1.03 2.63 3.95
N GLN A 322 1.50 1.93 4.98
CA GLN A 322 1.17 0.54 5.23
C GLN A 322 -0.31 0.43 5.58
N VAL A 323 -1.12 -0.01 4.63
CA VAL A 323 -2.56 -0.22 4.84
C VAL A 323 -2.87 -1.57 5.44
N LEU A 324 -1.94 -2.53 5.53
CA LEU A 324 -2.17 -3.75 6.31
C LEU A 324 -0.95 -4.20 7.10
N LYS A 325 -1.16 -4.47 8.39
CA LYS A 325 -0.20 -5.10 9.32
C LYS A 325 -0.51 -6.60 9.45
N ALA A 326 -0.29 -7.33 8.36
CA ALA A 326 -0.56 -8.75 8.27
C ALA A 326 0.35 -9.59 9.19
N LEU A 327 -0.20 -9.91 10.37
CA LEU A 327 0.24 -10.97 11.27
C LEU A 327 -0.93 -11.92 11.63
N SER A 328 -2.06 -11.82 10.92
CA SER A 328 -3.22 -12.69 11.20
C SER A 328 -2.94 -14.12 10.74
N PRO A 329 -3.07 -15.14 11.61
CA PRO A 329 -2.93 -16.54 11.24
C PRO A 329 -4.10 -17.06 10.38
N ARG A 330 -4.95 -16.16 9.85
CA ARG A 330 -6.02 -16.46 8.89
C ARG A 330 -5.65 -16.16 7.44
N ILE A 331 -4.57 -15.40 7.20
CA ILE A 331 -3.93 -15.30 5.88
C ILE A 331 -3.06 -16.56 5.75
N ILE A 332 -3.75 -17.70 5.63
CA ILE A 332 -3.15 -19.04 5.53
C ILE A 332 -2.84 -19.29 4.06
N ASP A 333 -1.76 -20.02 3.80
CA ASP A 333 -1.33 -20.45 2.46
C ASP A 333 -0.71 -19.35 1.56
N ASP A 334 -0.94 -18.06 1.83
CA ASP A 334 -0.18 -16.94 1.22
C ASP A 334 1.22 -16.76 1.86
N GLY A 335 1.92 -17.88 2.06
CA GLY A 335 3.14 -17.99 2.87
C GLY A 335 3.93 -19.27 2.61
N HIS A 336 4.59 -19.81 3.63
CA HIS A 336 5.50 -20.95 3.48
C HIS A 336 4.78 -22.23 3.04
N TYR A 337 5.19 -22.82 1.90
CA TYR A 337 4.63 -24.09 1.42
C TYR A 337 4.98 -25.23 2.38
N ASN A 338 3.96 -25.89 2.91
CA ASN A 338 4.13 -27.02 3.81
C ASN A 338 4.02 -28.33 3.01
N HIS A 339 5.17 -28.89 2.65
CA HIS A 339 5.22 -30.17 1.94
C HIS A 339 4.68 -31.32 2.81
N THR A 340 3.78 -32.12 2.26
CA THR A 340 3.30 -33.38 2.84
C THR A 340 3.06 -34.36 1.71
N GLN A 341 3.43 -35.63 1.91
CA GLN A 341 3.26 -36.69 0.91
C GLN A 341 2.62 -37.96 1.50
N LEU A 342 1.89 -38.71 0.68
CA LEU A 342 1.32 -40.02 1.00
C LEU A 342 2.03 -41.11 0.20
N THR A 343 2.71 -42.04 0.87
CA THR A 343 3.30 -43.22 0.22
C THR A 343 2.21 -44.06 -0.46
N LYS A 344 2.40 -44.37 -1.75
CA LYS A 344 1.53 -45.27 -2.52
C LYS A 344 2.20 -46.60 -2.84
N GLY A 345 3.53 -46.63 -2.84
CA GLY A 345 4.33 -47.81 -3.17
C GLY A 345 4.25 -48.16 -4.65
N LYS A 346 4.40 -49.44 -4.98
CA LYS A 346 4.39 -49.92 -6.37
C LYS A 346 3.08 -49.58 -7.09
N ILE A 347 3.19 -48.80 -8.16
CA ILE A 347 2.12 -48.51 -9.13
C ILE A 347 2.27 -49.24 -10.46
N HIS A 348 3.49 -49.61 -10.84
CA HIS A 348 3.75 -50.29 -12.11
C HIS A 348 5.01 -51.16 -12.04
N GLU A 349 5.08 -52.15 -12.93
CA GLU A 349 6.27 -52.97 -13.19
C GLU A 349 6.29 -53.37 -14.67
N GLY A 350 7.48 -53.63 -15.20
CA GLY A 350 7.63 -54.01 -16.60
C GLY A 350 9.08 -54.19 -16.99
N THR A 351 9.34 -54.12 -18.30
CA THR A 351 10.66 -54.37 -18.88
C THR A 351 10.97 -53.32 -19.96
N TYR A 352 12.18 -52.74 -19.97
CA TYR A 352 12.65 -51.75 -20.95
C TYR A 352 14.07 -52.07 -21.46
N SER A 353 14.45 -51.59 -22.65
CA SER A 353 15.81 -51.73 -23.21
C SER A 353 16.79 -50.77 -22.52
N GLY A 354 18.06 -51.12 -22.40
CA GLY A 354 19.01 -50.40 -21.54
C GLY A 354 19.36 -48.95 -21.92
N THR A 355 18.85 -48.42 -23.03
CA THR A 355 18.91 -46.98 -23.37
C THR A 355 17.57 -46.26 -23.16
N ASP A 356 16.52 -46.94 -22.73
CA ASP A 356 15.18 -46.36 -22.66
C ASP A 356 15.09 -45.35 -21.51
N THR A 357 14.34 -44.28 -21.73
CA THR A 357 14.09 -43.22 -20.75
C THR A 357 12.58 -43.02 -20.59
N VAL A 358 12.15 -42.77 -19.36
CA VAL A 358 10.75 -42.42 -19.02
C VAL A 358 10.65 -40.94 -18.66
N TRP A 359 9.54 -40.32 -19.03
CA TRP A 359 9.09 -38.99 -18.66
C TRP A 359 7.61 -39.04 -18.23
N PHE A 360 7.18 -38.01 -17.52
CA PHE A 360 5.76 -37.70 -17.34
C PHE A 360 5.47 -36.43 -18.14
N ALA A 361 4.39 -36.43 -18.91
CA ALA A 361 3.96 -35.30 -19.72
C ALA A 361 2.45 -35.35 -20.00
N GLN A 362 1.80 -34.21 -19.99
CA GLN A 362 0.36 -34.05 -20.21
C GLN A 362 0.01 -34.17 -21.71
N LEU A 363 -0.05 -35.39 -22.26
CA LEU A 363 -0.26 -35.57 -23.70
C LEU A 363 -1.74 -35.62 -24.10
N VAL A 364 -2.64 -36.06 -23.22
CA VAL A 364 -4.10 -36.10 -23.47
C VAL A 364 -4.89 -35.63 -22.24
N THR A 365 -5.84 -34.69 -22.40
CA THR A 365 -6.54 -34.09 -21.24
C THR A 365 -7.58 -35.00 -20.57
N ASN A 366 -8.04 -36.06 -21.25
CA ASN A 366 -9.14 -36.93 -20.81
C ASN A 366 -10.45 -36.19 -20.46
N GLY A 367 -10.62 -34.96 -20.95
CA GLY A 367 -11.76 -34.09 -20.62
C GLY A 367 -11.62 -33.36 -19.27
N ALA A 368 -10.45 -33.38 -18.64
CA ALA A 368 -10.12 -32.52 -17.52
C ALA A 368 -9.95 -31.06 -17.98
N ASP A 369 -10.36 -30.12 -17.14
CA ASP A 369 -10.06 -28.70 -17.29
C ASP A 369 -8.61 -28.39 -16.92
N ARG A 370 -8.05 -27.34 -17.52
CA ARG A 370 -6.73 -26.79 -17.18
C ARG A 370 -6.59 -26.55 -15.66
N GLY A 371 -5.63 -27.23 -15.03
CA GLY A 371 -5.41 -27.34 -13.58
C GLY A 371 -5.70 -28.72 -12.99
N GLY A 372 -6.51 -29.54 -13.67
CA GLY A 372 -6.94 -30.86 -13.22
C GLY A 372 -6.40 -32.02 -14.06
N GLU A 373 -5.52 -31.76 -15.02
CA GLU A 373 -5.00 -32.80 -15.92
C GLU A 373 -3.96 -33.72 -15.23
N LEU A 374 -3.61 -34.81 -15.91
CA LEU A 374 -2.86 -35.94 -15.37
C LEU A 374 -1.72 -36.29 -16.33
N ASP A 375 -0.48 -36.17 -15.87
CA ASP A 375 0.66 -36.43 -16.73
C ASP A 375 0.70 -37.93 -17.13
N ASP A 376 0.73 -38.16 -18.44
CA ASP A 376 0.82 -39.48 -19.05
C ASP A 376 2.22 -40.06 -18.87
N TRP A 377 2.33 -41.39 -18.86
CA TRP A 377 3.62 -42.06 -18.84
C TRP A 377 4.17 -42.12 -20.25
N VAL A 378 5.21 -41.33 -20.54
CA VAL A 378 5.86 -41.28 -21.85
C VAL A 378 7.22 -41.96 -21.76
N PHE A 379 7.59 -42.76 -22.76
CA PHE A 379 8.85 -43.50 -22.74
C PHE A 379 9.41 -43.77 -24.14
N SER A 380 10.73 -43.81 -24.26
CA SER A 380 11.41 -44.25 -25.49
C SER A 380 11.56 -45.76 -25.54
N TRP A 381 11.64 -46.32 -26.75
CA TRP A 381 12.07 -47.69 -26.99
C TRP A 381 13.21 -47.66 -28.01
N GLY A 382 14.46 -47.74 -27.53
CA GLY A 382 15.63 -47.32 -28.30
C GLY A 382 15.62 -45.81 -28.62
N GLU A 383 16.43 -45.38 -29.59
CA GLU A 383 16.52 -43.95 -29.96
C GLU A 383 15.47 -43.51 -31.00
N ASP A 384 14.74 -44.43 -31.62
CA ASP A 384 13.92 -44.14 -32.82
C ASP A 384 12.39 -44.20 -32.58
N GLU A 385 11.91 -44.69 -31.44
CA GLU A 385 10.47 -44.83 -31.15
C GLU A 385 10.09 -44.20 -29.79
N ILE A 386 8.98 -43.44 -29.77
CA ILE A 386 8.37 -42.88 -28.57
C ILE A 386 6.98 -43.49 -28.37
N TYR A 387 6.72 -43.96 -27.15
CA TYR A 387 5.47 -44.55 -26.71
C TYR A 387 4.89 -43.73 -25.55
N TYR A 388 3.58 -43.83 -25.34
CA TYR A 388 2.94 -43.40 -24.11
C TYR A 388 1.96 -44.44 -23.56
N ARG A 389 1.57 -44.28 -22.30
CA ARG A 389 0.40 -44.91 -21.68
C ARG A 389 -0.44 -43.81 -21.08
N GLU A 390 -1.72 -43.80 -21.43
CA GLU A 390 -2.70 -42.87 -20.87
C GLU A 390 -2.78 -42.99 -19.34
N ASN A 391 -2.69 -41.88 -18.62
CA ASN A 391 -2.93 -41.85 -17.18
C ASN A 391 -4.43 -41.87 -16.91
N LEU A 392 -4.92 -42.97 -16.32
CA LEU A 392 -6.33 -43.20 -15.98
C LEU A 392 -6.67 -42.73 -14.56
N GLY A 393 -5.72 -42.04 -13.90
CA GLY A 393 -5.83 -41.53 -12.54
C GLY A 393 -5.49 -42.57 -11.48
N ASN A 394 -5.28 -42.09 -10.25
CA ASN A 394 -4.96 -42.92 -9.08
C ASN A 394 -3.73 -43.84 -9.24
N GLY A 395 -2.77 -43.47 -10.11
CA GLY A 395 -1.59 -44.28 -10.41
C GLY A 395 -1.84 -45.46 -11.36
N VAL A 396 -2.98 -45.51 -12.05
CA VAL A 396 -3.31 -46.54 -13.05
C VAL A 396 -3.02 -46.02 -14.45
N PHE A 397 -2.27 -46.80 -15.24
CA PHE A 397 -1.90 -46.45 -16.61
C PHE A 397 -2.46 -47.46 -17.63
N GLY A 398 -2.84 -46.97 -18.80
CA GLY A 398 -3.38 -47.76 -19.90
C GLY A 398 -2.35 -48.62 -20.66
N ASP A 399 -2.80 -49.20 -21.76
CA ASP A 399 -1.95 -49.97 -22.68
C ASP A 399 -0.91 -49.07 -23.39
N LYS A 400 0.23 -49.66 -23.75
CA LYS A 400 1.28 -48.92 -24.47
C LYS A 400 0.85 -48.60 -25.89
N THR A 401 1.00 -47.34 -26.29
CA THR A 401 0.62 -46.82 -27.60
C THR A 401 1.78 -46.07 -28.23
N LEU A 402 2.12 -46.39 -29.48
CA LEU A 402 3.18 -45.71 -30.24
C LEU A 402 2.71 -44.30 -30.64
N ILE A 403 3.61 -43.31 -30.59
CA ILE A 403 3.41 -41.97 -31.15
C ILE A 403 4.19 -41.88 -32.47
N PRO A 404 3.56 -42.11 -33.64
CA PRO A 404 4.31 -42.31 -34.89
C PRO A 404 4.98 -41.04 -35.42
N SER A 405 4.49 -39.85 -35.05
CA SER A 405 4.98 -38.56 -35.53
C SER A 405 6.34 -38.15 -34.97
N LEU A 406 6.82 -38.79 -33.91
CA LEU A 406 8.04 -38.39 -33.20
C LEU A 406 9.26 -39.28 -33.50
N GLY A 407 9.11 -40.35 -34.28
CA GLY A 407 10.16 -41.34 -34.48
C GLY A 407 11.42 -40.79 -35.15
N GLY A 408 12.58 -41.00 -34.52
CA GLY A 408 13.90 -40.56 -35.01
C GLY A 408 14.12 -39.04 -35.06
N THR A 409 13.21 -38.22 -34.54
CA THR A 409 13.26 -36.75 -34.63
C THR A 409 14.29 -36.10 -33.69
N CYS A 410 14.50 -36.67 -32.51
CA CYS A 410 15.40 -36.15 -31.48
C CYS A 410 16.20 -37.27 -30.81
N LYS A 411 17.43 -36.97 -30.39
CA LYS A 411 18.22 -37.88 -29.55
C LYS A 411 17.72 -37.79 -28.11
N GLN A 412 17.52 -38.94 -27.45
CA GLN A 412 16.85 -39.07 -26.16
C GLN A 412 17.30 -38.04 -25.10
N LYS A 413 18.61 -37.83 -24.95
CA LYS A 413 19.21 -36.85 -24.02
C LYS A 413 18.73 -35.39 -24.21
N GLY A 414 18.28 -35.05 -25.42
CA GLY A 414 17.74 -33.73 -25.79
C GLY A 414 16.22 -33.61 -25.62
N ILE A 415 15.49 -34.72 -25.44
CA ILE A 415 14.03 -34.70 -25.32
C ILE A 415 13.64 -34.02 -24.01
N ARG A 416 12.71 -33.07 -24.10
CA ARG A 416 11.98 -32.43 -23.01
C ARG A 416 10.49 -32.42 -23.38
N TRP A 417 9.67 -32.22 -22.36
CA TRP A 417 8.22 -32.07 -22.49
C TRP A 417 7.81 -30.85 -21.69
N GLY A 418 6.76 -30.17 -22.14
CA GLY A 418 6.22 -28.99 -21.49
C GLY A 418 5.43 -28.13 -22.48
N ASP A 419 4.34 -27.54 -22.01
CA ASP A 419 3.43 -26.69 -22.78
C ASP A 419 4.06 -25.31 -23.12
N VAL A 420 4.31 -25.03 -24.41
CA VAL A 420 4.95 -23.77 -24.85
C VAL A 420 3.95 -22.70 -25.32
N ASN A 421 2.66 -23.03 -25.48
CA ASN A 421 1.63 -22.14 -26.01
C ASN A 421 0.49 -21.85 -25.02
N ASN A 422 0.48 -22.52 -23.86
CA ASN A 422 -0.54 -22.55 -22.81
C ASN A 422 -1.91 -23.09 -23.28
N ASP A 423 -1.92 -24.15 -24.11
CA ASP A 423 -3.17 -24.73 -24.63
C ASP A 423 -3.77 -25.85 -23.78
N GLY A 424 -3.02 -26.42 -22.83
CA GLY A 424 -3.46 -27.57 -22.04
C GLY A 424 -2.60 -28.82 -22.22
N LEU A 425 -1.75 -28.88 -23.25
CA LEU A 425 -1.00 -30.06 -23.64
C LEU A 425 0.51 -29.81 -23.60
N ASP A 426 1.25 -30.82 -23.14
CA ASP A 426 2.72 -30.76 -23.20
C ASP A 426 3.21 -31.06 -24.62
N ASP A 427 4.06 -30.17 -25.11
CA ASP A 427 4.66 -30.26 -26.44
C ASP A 427 5.90 -31.14 -26.46
N PHE A 428 6.24 -31.65 -27.65
CA PHE A 428 7.51 -32.37 -27.84
C PHE A 428 8.63 -31.39 -28.12
N ILE A 429 9.62 -31.34 -27.23
CA ILE A 429 10.72 -30.38 -27.29
C ILE A 429 12.05 -31.13 -27.50
N CYS A 430 12.79 -30.76 -28.54
CA CYS A 430 14.14 -31.25 -28.78
C CYS A 430 15.17 -30.15 -28.52
N ILE A 431 16.00 -30.34 -27.50
CA ILE A 431 17.18 -29.52 -27.25
C ILE A 431 18.37 -30.09 -28.04
N GLY A 432 18.91 -29.33 -29.00
CA GLY A 432 20.10 -29.67 -29.76
C GLY A 432 21.38 -29.72 -28.90
N PRO A 433 22.47 -30.36 -29.36
CA PRO A 433 23.75 -30.40 -28.62
C PRO A 433 24.28 -29.02 -28.17
N GLU A 434 24.07 -28.00 -29.00
CA GLU A 434 24.39 -26.60 -28.78
C GLU A 434 23.39 -25.84 -27.89
N GLY A 435 22.33 -26.51 -27.42
CA GLY A 435 21.28 -25.95 -26.56
C GLY A 435 20.05 -25.39 -27.30
N ASN A 436 20.08 -25.28 -28.64
CA ASN A 436 18.94 -24.75 -29.40
C ASN A 436 17.67 -25.56 -29.14
N MET A 437 16.54 -24.88 -28.95
CA MET A 437 15.24 -25.47 -28.68
C MET A 437 14.44 -25.57 -29.98
N TYR A 438 14.07 -26.78 -30.36
CA TYR A 438 13.14 -27.09 -31.45
C TYR A 438 11.86 -27.68 -30.85
N VAL A 439 10.70 -27.35 -31.42
CA VAL A 439 9.39 -27.74 -30.86
C VAL A 439 8.51 -28.38 -31.93
N SER A 440 7.76 -29.40 -31.53
CA SER A 440 6.59 -29.89 -32.26
C SER A 440 5.36 -29.77 -31.36
N ILE A 441 4.38 -28.98 -31.80
CA ILE A 441 3.16 -28.68 -31.04
C ILE A 441 2.27 -29.92 -30.97
N ASN A 442 1.70 -30.20 -29.79
CA ASN A 442 0.74 -31.28 -29.59
C ASN A 442 -0.66 -30.83 -30.04
N ASP A 443 -1.05 -31.13 -31.28
CA ASP A 443 -2.40 -30.86 -31.80
C ASP A 443 -3.48 -31.81 -31.18
N GLY A 444 -3.12 -32.57 -30.13
CA GLY A 444 -3.98 -33.49 -29.40
C GLY A 444 -4.31 -34.79 -30.13
N GLY A 445 -5.33 -35.50 -29.63
CA GLY A 445 -5.83 -36.76 -30.19
C GLY A 445 -5.54 -37.99 -29.33
N LYS A 446 -5.99 -39.17 -29.79
CA LYS A 446 -5.68 -40.48 -29.19
C LYS A 446 -5.38 -41.52 -30.30
N PRO A 447 -4.10 -41.83 -30.61
CA PRO A 447 -2.89 -41.25 -30.03
C PRO A 447 -2.74 -39.74 -30.31
N PRO A 448 -1.98 -39.00 -29.48
CA PRO A 448 -1.66 -37.60 -29.73
C PRO A 448 -0.87 -37.43 -31.04
N THR A 449 -1.01 -36.26 -31.66
CA THR A 449 -0.37 -35.92 -32.93
C THR A 449 0.44 -34.65 -32.81
N PHE A 450 1.66 -34.66 -33.37
CA PHE A 450 2.63 -33.59 -33.19
C PHE A 450 2.99 -32.93 -34.52
N ARG A 451 3.03 -31.59 -34.54
CA ARG A 451 3.32 -30.75 -35.70
C ARG A 451 4.58 -29.93 -35.46
N ASP A 452 5.62 -30.24 -36.22
CA ASP A 452 6.90 -29.51 -36.17
C ASP A 452 6.73 -28.02 -36.52
N VAL A 453 7.15 -27.15 -35.60
CA VAL A 453 7.26 -25.70 -35.81
C VAL A 453 8.72 -25.24 -35.94
N GLY A 454 9.68 -26.17 -35.88
CA GLY A 454 11.09 -25.94 -36.12
C GLY A 454 11.80 -25.26 -34.95
N LEU A 455 12.77 -24.38 -35.28
CA LEU A 455 13.59 -23.68 -34.29
C LEU A 455 12.75 -22.65 -33.53
N TYR A 456 12.53 -22.91 -32.24
CA TYR A 456 11.70 -22.12 -31.34
C TYR A 456 12.52 -21.08 -30.56
N LYS A 457 13.75 -21.45 -30.15
CA LYS A 457 14.70 -20.53 -29.51
C LYS A 457 16.15 -20.93 -29.78
N THR A 458 16.98 -19.93 -30.11
CA THR A 458 18.44 -20.09 -30.16
C THR A 458 19.06 -20.08 -28.75
N ALA A 459 20.02 -20.96 -28.51
CA ALA A 459 20.74 -21.00 -27.24
C ALA A 459 21.49 -19.68 -26.95
N PRO A 460 21.53 -19.22 -25.68
CA PRO A 460 22.46 -18.18 -25.26
C PRO A 460 23.91 -18.69 -25.35
N SER A 461 24.83 -17.80 -25.73
CA SER A 461 26.25 -18.14 -25.88
C SER A 461 26.88 -18.69 -24.59
N GLY A 462 27.67 -19.74 -24.70
CA GLY A 462 28.42 -20.35 -23.58
C GLY A 462 27.69 -21.52 -22.89
N TYR A 463 26.44 -21.80 -23.25
CA TYR A 463 25.66 -22.91 -22.71
C TYR A 463 25.43 -24.00 -23.76
N SER A 464 25.19 -25.23 -23.31
CA SER A 464 24.97 -26.41 -24.15
C SER A 464 23.75 -27.22 -23.67
N GLN A 465 23.42 -28.30 -24.38
CA GLN A 465 22.31 -29.21 -24.05
C GLN A 465 22.21 -29.61 -22.57
N THR A 466 23.34 -29.81 -21.87
CA THR A 466 23.37 -30.22 -20.46
C THR A 466 22.97 -29.10 -19.49
N ASN A 467 23.14 -27.84 -19.89
CA ASN A 467 22.82 -26.66 -19.09
C ASN A 467 21.32 -26.33 -19.11
N VAL A 468 20.60 -26.71 -20.17
CA VAL A 468 19.20 -26.29 -20.37
C VAL A 468 18.28 -26.94 -19.34
N ARG A 469 17.46 -26.11 -18.69
CA ARG A 469 16.29 -26.50 -17.89
C ARG A 469 15.12 -25.65 -18.39
N LEU A 470 13.94 -26.24 -18.47
CA LEU A 470 12.73 -25.56 -18.92
C LEU A 470 11.73 -25.58 -17.78
N GLY A 471 10.92 -24.53 -17.67
CA GLY A 471 9.89 -24.37 -16.66
C GLY A 471 9.23 -23.01 -16.82
N ASP A 472 7.93 -22.91 -16.61
CA ASP A 472 7.26 -21.60 -16.47
C ASP A 472 7.74 -20.96 -15.17
N ILE A 473 8.49 -19.85 -15.23
CA ILE A 473 9.02 -19.17 -14.04
C ILE A 473 8.09 -18.05 -13.59
N ASP A 474 7.33 -17.43 -14.49
CA ASP A 474 6.55 -16.25 -14.19
C ASP A 474 5.04 -16.52 -13.96
N GLY A 475 4.59 -17.74 -14.19
CA GLY A 475 3.25 -18.28 -13.93
C GLY A 475 2.19 -17.86 -14.96
N ASP A 476 2.53 -17.64 -16.23
CA ASP A 476 1.57 -17.37 -17.30
C ASP A 476 1.16 -18.59 -18.15
N GLY A 477 1.67 -19.77 -17.80
CA GLY A 477 1.36 -21.06 -18.39
C GLY A 477 2.17 -21.42 -19.62
N ARG A 478 3.15 -20.58 -20.00
CA ARG A 478 4.08 -20.85 -21.10
C ARG A 478 5.43 -21.24 -20.55
N LEU A 479 5.98 -22.33 -21.07
CA LEU A 479 7.30 -22.80 -20.68
C LEU A 479 8.40 -21.78 -21.03
N ASP A 480 9.14 -21.32 -20.02
CA ASP A 480 10.32 -20.48 -20.23
C ASP A 480 11.58 -21.32 -20.48
N TYR A 481 12.55 -20.69 -21.14
CA TYR A 481 13.84 -21.30 -21.40
C TYR A 481 14.85 -20.81 -20.36
N CYS A 482 15.39 -21.72 -19.56
CA CYS A 482 16.43 -21.44 -18.58
C CYS A 482 17.73 -22.22 -18.86
N VAL A 483 18.85 -21.70 -18.32
CA VAL A 483 20.15 -22.38 -18.32
C VAL A 483 20.75 -22.35 -16.92
N VAL A 484 21.30 -23.48 -16.48
CA VAL A 484 22.07 -23.62 -15.24
C VAL A 484 23.56 -23.50 -15.57
N ALA A 485 24.20 -22.47 -15.02
CA ALA A 485 25.63 -22.26 -15.12
C ALA A 485 26.43 -23.21 -14.22
N GLY A 486 27.74 -23.33 -14.46
CA GLY A 486 28.59 -24.29 -13.74
C GLY A 486 28.75 -24.03 -12.24
N ASN A 487 28.39 -22.84 -11.75
CA ASN A 487 28.30 -22.49 -10.34
C ASN A 487 26.90 -22.73 -9.73
N GLY A 488 25.94 -23.20 -10.53
CA GLY A 488 24.56 -23.44 -10.12
C GLY A 488 23.61 -22.25 -10.28
N ASP A 489 24.07 -21.09 -10.77
CA ASP A 489 23.20 -19.97 -11.08
C ASP A 489 22.27 -20.31 -12.26
N ILE A 490 21.03 -19.82 -12.22
CA ILE A 490 20.06 -19.99 -13.29
C ILE A 490 19.76 -18.65 -13.96
N TYR A 491 19.78 -18.63 -15.30
CA TYR A 491 19.35 -17.49 -16.12
C TYR A 491 18.19 -17.95 -17.00
N CYS A 492 17.13 -17.15 -17.10
CA CYS A 492 15.93 -17.49 -17.86
C CYS A 492 15.52 -16.37 -18.83
N TRP A 493 14.84 -16.77 -19.91
CA TRP A 493 14.22 -15.86 -20.86
C TRP A 493 12.76 -16.25 -21.03
N ARG A 494 11.87 -15.26 -20.90
CA ARG A 494 10.42 -15.41 -20.94
C ARG A 494 9.92 -15.73 -22.34
N ASN A 495 9.00 -16.69 -22.45
CA ASN A 495 8.24 -17.01 -23.66
C ASN A 495 7.01 -16.07 -23.79
N GLY A 496 7.20 -14.88 -24.36
CA GLY A 496 6.13 -13.90 -24.49
C GLY A 496 5.32 -14.06 -25.79
N GLY A 497 3.99 -14.09 -25.68
CA GLY A 497 3.07 -14.09 -26.82
C GLY A 497 1.70 -14.68 -26.50
N VAL A 498 0.83 -14.82 -27.51
CA VAL A 498 -0.51 -15.44 -27.36
C VAL A 498 -0.83 -16.54 -28.40
N GLY A 499 0.15 -17.00 -29.19
CA GLY A 499 -0.02 -18.07 -30.18
C GLY A 499 0.89 -19.29 -29.94
N ASP A 500 0.88 -20.24 -30.89
CA ASP A 500 1.72 -21.46 -30.91
C ASP A 500 3.23 -21.17 -30.77
N THR A 501 3.68 -19.98 -31.18
CA THR A 501 5.08 -19.56 -31.17
C THR A 501 5.29 -18.36 -30.26
N ALA A 502 6.45 -18.27 -29.63
CA ALA A 502 6.90 -17.06 -28.94
C ALA A 502 6.90 -15.86 -29.91
N ASP A 503 6.11 -14.81 -29.60
CA ASP A 503 6.15 -13.53 -30.31
C ASP A 503 7.47 -12.79 -30.01
N TYR A 504 8.00 -12.98 -28.79
CA TYR A 504 9.29 -12.45 -28.36
C TYR A 504 9.90 -13.25 -27.20
N TRP A 505 11.22 -13.21 -27.08
CA TRP A 505 11.96 -13.71 -25.92
C TRP A 505 12.51 -12.55 -25.11
N GLN A 506 12.16 -12.47 -23.83
CA GLN A 506 12.55 -11.35 -22.95
C GLN A 506 13.43 -11.83 -21.79
N ASP A 507 14.48 -11.09 -21.46
CA ASP A 507 15.32 -11.37 -20.28
C ASP A 507 14.60 -10.97 -18.99
N PHE A 508 14.72 -11.77 -17.92
CA PHE A 508 13.96 -11.59 -16.68
C PHE A 508 14.33 -10.34 -15.88
N ASP A 509 15.61 -9.93 -15.88
CA ASP A 509 16.11 -8.69 -15.22
C ASP A 509 17.55 -8.33 -15.66
N GLY A 510 17.73 -8.03 -16.95
CA GLY A 510 18.97 -7.44 -17.47
C GLY A 510 20.21 -8.33 -17.39
N GLY A 511 20.05 -9.65 -17.43
CA GLY A 511 21.13 -10.64 -17.37
C GLY A 511 21.58 -11.02 -15.96
N LYS A 512 20.83 -10.66 -14.91
CA LYS A 512 21.03 -11.18 -13.55
C LYS A 512 20.60 -12.65 -13.44
N PRO A 513 21.18 -13.43 -12.51
CA PRO A 513 20.68 -14.77 -12.23
C PRO A 513 19.28 -14.69 -11.61
N VAL A 514 18.35 -15.43 -12.19
CA VAL A 514 16.99 -15.64 -11.68
C VAL A 514 17.02 -16.46 -10.38
N PHE A 515 17.97 -17.39 -10.25
CA PHE A 515 18.27 -18.10 -9.01
C PHE A 515 19.79 -18.13 -8.80
N THR A 516 20.26 -17.72 -7.62
CA THR A 516 21.68 -17.81 -7.24
C THR A 516 22.01 -19.20 -6.70
N GLY A 517 23.03 -19.85 -7.26
CA GLY A 517 23.44 -21.22 -6.96
C GLY A 517 23.74 -21.45 -5.47
N LYS A 518 23.23 -22.55 -4.93
CA LYS A 518 23.36 -22.91 -3.50
C LYS A 518 24.53 -23.86 -3.21
N ASN A 519 25.53 -23.93 -4.09
CA ASN A 519 26.71 -24.80 -3.99
C ASN A 519 26.41 -26.31 -3.77
N MET A 520 25.26 -26.79 -4.24
CA MET A 520 24.81 -28.20 -4.09
C MET A 520 25.54 -29.20 -5.02
N GLY A 521 26.74 -28.89 -5.52
CA GLY A 521 27.48 -29.77 -6.42
C GLY A 521 26.91 -29.83 -7.84
N ASN A 522 26.70 -31.04 -8.38
CA ASN A 522 26.40 -31.23 -9.81
C ASN A 522 25.01 -30.69 -10.21
N ILE A 523 24.99 -29.88 -11.28
CA ILE A 523 23.80 -29.30 -11.91
C ILE A 523 22.82 -30.35 -12.47
N ASP A 524 23.26 -31.59 -12.69
CA ASP A 524 22.38 -32.70 -13.09
C ASP A 524 21.31 -33.02 -12.04
N GLY A 525 21.48 -32.58 -10.78
CA GLY A 525 20.43 -32.67 -9.76
C GLY A 525 19.41 -31.53 -9.77
N VAL A 526 19.61 -30.48 -10.57
CA VAL A 526 18.70 -29.32 -10.62
C VAL A 526 17.52 -29.62 -11.54
N HIS A 527 16.31 -29.48 -11.01
CA HIS A 527 15.04 -29.56 -11.73
C HIS A 527 14.23 -28.28 -11.51
N LEU A 528 13.40 -27.94 -12.50
CA LEU A 528 12.35 -26.93 -12.41
C LEU A 528 11.02 -27.70 -12.50
N VAL A 529 10.19 -27.63 -11.46
CA VAL A 529 8.97 -28.44 -11.32
C VAL A 529 7.97 -27.66 -10.47
N ASP A 530 6.72 -27.52 -10.93
CA ASP A 530 5.63 -27.05 -10.06
C ASP A 530 5.30 -28.12 -9.00
N ILE A 531 5.81 -27.93 -7.77
CA ILE A 531 5.62 -28.86 -6.65
C ILE A 531 4.48 -28.40 -5.74
N ASN A 532 4.06 -27.13 -5.81
CA ASN A 532 3.03 -26.55 -4.95
C ASN A 532 1.62 -26.48 -5.59
N GLY A 533 1.53 -26.60 -6.92
CA GLY A 533 0.34 -26.58 -7.75
C GLY A 533 -0.15 -25.18 -8.15
N ASP A 534 0.72 -24.17 -8.19
CA ASP A 534 0.38 -22.78 -8.51
C ASP A 534 0.72 -22.35 -9.95
N PHE A 535 1.16 -23.29 -10.78
CA PHE A 535 1.67 -23.13 -12.15
C PHE A 535 3.02 -22.44 -12.29
N ARG A 536 3.74 -22.17 -11.20
CA ARG A 536 5.14 -21.72 -11.25
C ARG A 536 6.06 -22.90 -11.02
N SER A 537 7.14 -22.96 -11.80
CA SER A 537 8.16 -23.97 -11.65
C SER A 537 9.06 -23.63 -10.46
N ASP A 538 9.01 -24.49 -9.44
CA ASP A 538 9.84 -24.42 -8.26
C ASP A 538 11.25 -24.99 -8.52
N TRP A 539 12.23 -24.56 -7.74
CA TRP A 539 13.59 -25.04 -7.83
C TRP A 539 13.79 -26.25 -6.91
N LEU A 540 14.11 -27.39 -7.51
CA LEU A 540 14.38 -28.63 -6.79
C LEU A 540 15.82 -29.06 -7.05
N TRP A 541 16.50 -29.52 -6.00
CA TRP A 541 17.78 -30.23 -6.13
C TRP A 541 17.70 -31.63 -5.53
N VAL A 542 17.96 -32.63 -6.36
CA VAL A 542 17.98 -34.05 -6.03
C VAL A 542 19.42 -34.51 -5.77
N ASP A 543 19.69 -35.04 -4.58
CA ASP A 543 21.01 -35.59 -4.21
C ASP A 543 21.22 -37.02 -4.78
N ASP A 544 22.42 -37.59 -4.58
CA ASP A 544 22.72 -38.95 -5.08
C ASP A 544 21.92 -40.06 -4.40
N ASP A 545 21.44 -39.83 -3.18
CA ASP A 545 20.54 -40.72 -2.43
C ASP A 545 19.06 -40.37 -2.66
N ALA A 546 18.76 -39.55 -3.68
CA ALA A 546 17.43 -39.08 -4.04
C ALA A 546 16.65 -38.31 -2.95
N LYS A 547 17.35 -37.65 -2.01
CA LYS A 547 16.76 -36.61 -1.15
C LYS A 547 16.55 -35.34 -1.95
N VAL A 548 15.48 -34.61 -1.69
CA VAL A 548 15.10 -33.41 -2.45
C VAL A 548 15.14 -32.19 -1.55
N THR A 549 15.94 -31.19 -1.93
CA THR A 549 15.91 -29.83 -1.38
C THR A 549 15.07 -28.94 -2.30
N THR A 550 14.18 -28.13 -1.74
CA THR A 550 13.18 -27.35 -2.49
C THR A 550 13.20 -25.87 -2.11
N TYR A 551 13.12 -25.01 -3.12
CA TYR A 551 12.84 -23.58 -3.01
C TYR A 551 11.63 -23.24 -3.88
N ILE A 552 10.62 -22.61 -3.29
CA ILE A 552 9.37 -22.28 -3.97
C ILE A 552 9.46 -20.95 -4.70
N ASN A 553 8.91 -20.90 -5.90
CA ASN A 553 8.84 -19.73 -6.76
C ASN A 553 7.66 -18.83 -6.35
N GLN A 554 7.91 -17.87 -5.46
CA GLN A 554 6.92 -16.82 -5.14
C GLN A 554 7.15 -15.58 -5.99
N ARG A 555 6.11 -14.74 -6.16
CA ARG A 555 6.24 -13.52 -6.96
C ARG A 555 7.27 -12.56 -6.37
N GLY A 556 8.18 -12.09 -7.21
CA GLY A 556 9.19 -11.11 -6.82
C GLY A 556 8.56 -9.77 -6.44
N GLN A 557 9.11 -9.15 -5.38
CA GLN A 557 8.62 -7.87 -4.82
C GLN A 557 9.35 -6.64 -5.38
N THR A 558 10.20 -6.83 -6.40
CA THR A 558 10.96 -5.76 -7.06
C THR A 558 10.52 -5.63 -8.52
N THR A 559 10.98 -4.57 -9.19
CA THR A 559 10.83 -4.43 -10.64
C THR A 559 11.61 -5.54 -11.36
N GLY A 560 10.97 -6.21 -12.31
CA GLY A 560 11.50 -7.39 -12.99
C GLY A 560 10.54 -8.58 -12.84
N LEU A 561 11.00 -9.77 -13.22
CA LEU A 561 10.27 -11.03 -13.00
C LEU A 561 11.05 -12.06 -12.17
N ILE A 562 12.21 -11.69 -11.60
CA ILE A 562 12.97 -12.59 -10.72
C ILE A 562 12.10 -12.99 -9.52
N PRO A 563 11.83 -14.29 -9.29
CA PRO A 563 11.04 -14.75 -8.15
C PRO A 563 11.68 -14.43 -6.80
N PHE A 564 10.83 -14.35 -5.78
CA PHE A 564 11.28 -14.59 -4.42
C PHE A 564 11.35 -16.10 -4.18
N TRP A 565 12.54 -16.63 -3.92
CA TRP A 565 12.76 -18.06 -3.73
C TRP A 565 12.68 -18.47 -2.26
N ASP A 566 11.54 -19.04 -1.85
CA ASP A 566 11.28 -19.39 -0.45
C ASP A 566 11.80 -20.81 -0.11
N SER A 567 12.77 -20.90 0.80
CA SER A 567 13.47 -22.16 1.12
C SER A 567 12.66 -23.09 2.02
N VAL A 568 12.02 -24.12 1.45
CA VAL A 568 11.31 -25.19 2.19
C VAL A 568 12.28 -26.23 2.77
N GLY A 569 13.55 -26.19 2.37
CA GLY A 569 14.56 -27.14 2.82
C GLY A 569 14.30 -28.53 2.21
N MET A 570 14.49 -29.59 3.01
CA MET A 570 14.44 -30.96 2.50
C MET A 570 13.02 -31.56 2.60
N THR A 571 12.32 -31.57 1.46
CA THR A 571 10.92 -32.01 1.30
C THR A 571 10.80 -33.53 1.26
N HIS A 572 11.65 -34.21 0.47
CA HIS A 572 11.62 -35.65 0.29
C HIS A 572 12.83 -36.29 0.99
N ARG A 573 12.55 -37.21 1.93
CA ARG A 573 13.54 -37.84 2.84
C ARG A 573 13.55 -39.37 2.75
N VAL A 574 13.07 -39.93 1.64
CA VAL A 574 13.02 -41.38 1.45
C VAL A 574 14.44 -41.92 1.34
N PRO A 575 14.87 -42.90 2.16
CA PRO A 575 16.24 -43.38 2.17
C PRO A 575 16.49 -44.34 0.99
N PHE A 576 17.13 -43.84 -0.07
CA PHE A 576 17.59 -44.66 -1.19
C PHE A 576 19.12 -44.87 -1.16
N PRO A 577 19.64 -45.87 -1.89
CA PRO A 577 21.08 -46.01 -2.12
C PRO A 577 21.65 -44.86 -2.95
N ALA A 578 22.94 -44.57 -2.75
CA ALA A 578 23.68 -43.63 -3.58
C ALA A 578 23.67 -44.06 -5.06
N GLY A 579 23.38 -43.11 -5.95
CA GLY A 579 23.24 -43.32 -7.39
C GLY A 579 21.78 -43.45 -7.87
N THR A 580 20.77 -43.33 -6.99
CA THR A 580 19.35 -43.38 -7.38
C THR A 580 18.88 -42.09 -8.09
N ARG A 581 19.59 -40.96 -8.00
CA ARG A 581 19.25 -39.68 -8.67
C ARG A 581 18.66 -39.81 -10.10
N PRO A 582 19.26 -40.58 -11.05
CA PRO A 582 18.76 -40.65 -12.43
C PRO A 582 17.44 -41.43 -12.58
N GLN A 583 16.98 -42.13 -11.53
CA GLN A 583 15.74 -42.91 -11.48
C GLN A 583 14.54 -42.07 -11.00
N ILE A 584 14.78 -40.86 -10.47
CA ILE A 584 13.74 -39.99 -9.93
C ILE A 584 13.04 -39.20 -11.02
N ARG A 585 11.71 -39.12 -10.94
CA ARG A 585 10.85 -38.30 -11.78
C ARG A 585 9.83 -37.57 -10.92
N PHE A 586 9.29 -36.50 -11.50
CA PHE A 586 8.17 -35.74 -10.97
C PHE A 586 7.08 -35.69 -12.04
N GLY A 587 5.81 -35.69 -11.62
CA GLY A 587 4.65 -35.56 -12.51
C GLY A 587 3.33 -35.72 -11.78
N ARG A 588 2.24 -35.16 -12.32
CA ARG A 588 0.87 -35.18 -11.78
C ARG A 588 0.22 -36.55 -11.99
N VAL A 589 0.61 -37.54 -11.19
CA VAL A 589 0.13 -38.93 -11.30
C VAL A 589 -1.24 -39.11 -10.63
N TYR A 590 -1.54 -38.35 -9.57
CA TYR A 590 -2.74 -38.54 -8.73
C TYR A 590 -3.76 -37.38 -8.78
N GLY A 591 -3.58 -36.39 -9.64
CA GLY A 591 -4.59 -35.34 -9.89
C GLY A 591 -4.83 -34.39 -8.72
N THR A 592 -3.81 -34.12 -7.92
CA THR A 592 -3.87 -33.12 -6.82
C THR A 592 -3.56 -31.70 -7.30
N GLY A 593 -3.37 -31.51 -8.60
CA GLY A 593 -2.80 -30.30 -9.23
C GLY A 593 -1.29 -30.15 -9.03
N ARG A 594 -0.63 -31.05 -8.28
CA ARG A 594 0.77 -30.93 -7.86
C ARG A 594 1.60 -32.06 -8.43
N ALA A 595 2.88 -31.83 -8.70
CA ALA A 595 3.79 -32.91 -9.07
C ALA A 595 3.97 -33.90 -7.89
N ASP A 596 3.81 -35.18 -8.19
CA ASP A 596 4.06 -36.32 -7.31
C ASP A 596 5.51 -36.82 -7.47
N PHE A 597 6.07 -37.42 -6.43
CA PHE A 597 7.44 -37.96 -6.46
C PHE A 597 7.43 -39.43 -6.88
N VAL A 598 8.24 -39.79 -7.88
CA VAL A 598 8.24 -41.11 -8.51
C VAL A 598 9.66 -41.65 -8.63
N ASN A 599 9.87 -42.92 -8.27
CA ASN A 599 11.14 -43.62 -8.45
C ASN A 599 10.96 -44.82 -9.40
N ILE A 600 11.72 -44.83 -10.50
CA ILE A 600 11.72 -45.88 -11.52
C ILE A 600 12.99 -46.74 -11.35
N LYS A 601 12.92 -47.72 -10.45
CA LYS A 601 14.06 -48.55 -10.07
C LYS A 601 14.26 -49.71 -11.05
N CYS A 602 15.49 -49.88 -11.53
CA CYS A 602 15.90 -51.09 -12.24
C CYS A 602 16.21 -52.19 -11.22
N LEU A 603 15.55 -53.35 -11.33
CA LEU A 603 15.71 -54.48 -10.43
C LEU A 603 16.81 -55.44 -10.91
N THR A 604 16.75 -55.81 -12.18
CA THR A 604 17.67 -56.76 -12.84
C THR A 604 18.00 -56.25 -14.23
N PHE A 605 19.30 -56.25 -14.58
CA PHE A 605 19.78 -55.85 -15.89
C PHE A 605 20.51 -57.03 -16.55
N GLU A 606 19.84 -57.70 -17.50
CA GLU A 606 20.36 -58.87 -18.22
C GLU A 606 20.12 -58.69 -19.73
N ASP A 607 21.05 -59.17 -20.56
CA ASP A 607 21.00 -59.11 -22.03
C ASP A 607 20.61 -57.73 -22.63
N GLY A 608 21.06 -56.64 -22.00
CA GLY A 608 20.81 -55.27 -22.44
C GLY A 608 19.40 -54.76 -22.13
N THR A 609 18.68 -55.45 -21.24
CA THR A 609 17.29 -55.21 -20.87
C THR A 609 17.19 -55.06 -19.35
N CYS A 610 16.37 -54.13 -18.88
CA CYS A 610 16.07 -53.90 -17.47
C CYS A 610 14.64 -54.33 -17.14
N ASP A 611 14.47 -55.17 -16.13
CA ASP A 611 13.18 -55.29 -15.44
C ASP A 611 13.08 -54.20 -14.37
N TYR A 612 11.99 -53.44 -14.40
CA TYR A 612 11.81 -52.25 -13.58
C TYR A 612 10.52 -52.28 -12.77
N GLU A 613 10.55 -51.55 -11.66
CA GLU A 613 9.43 -51.30 -10.79
C GLU A 613 9.30 -49.80 -10.54
N VAL A 614 8.08 -49.30 -10.38
CA VAL A 614 7.83 -47.88 -10.12
C VAL A 614 7.08 -47.69 -8.82
N ASP A 615 7.73 -47.03 -7.87
CA ASP A 615 7.15 -46.56 -6.61
C ASP A 615 6.77 -45.09 -6.73
N ALA A 616 5.64 -44.70 -6.12
CA ALA A 616 5.20 -43.31 -6.08
C ALA A 616 4.74 -42.83 -4.69
N TRP A 617 4.83 -41.51 -4.52
CA TRP A 617 4.39 -40.76 -3.34
C TRP A 617 3.54 -39.58 -3.79
N GLN A 618 2.26 -39.59 -3.39
CA GLN A 618 1.31 -38.54 -3.77
C GLN A 618 1.56 -37.27 -2.97
N ASN A 619 1.70 -36.13 -3.64
CA ASN A 619 1.87 -34.81 -3.02
C ASN A 619 0.50 -34.24 -2.58
N VAL A 620 0.41 -33.89 -1.29
CA VAL A 620 -0.80 -33.38 -0.63
C VAL A 620 -0.51 -32.13 0.23
N GLY A 621 0.57 -31.39 -0.08
CA GLY A 621 0.90 -30.12 0.59
C GLY A 621 -0.10 -28.99 0.27
N SER A 622 0.01 -27.85 0.97
CA SER A 622 -0.84 -26.66 0.75
C SER A 622 -0.04 -25.35 0.63
N GLY A 623 -0.62 -24.36 -0.06
CA GLY A 623 -0.04 -23.05 -0.38
C GLY A 623 -0.84 -22.32 -1.49
N GLY A 624 -0.70 -20.99 -1.58
CA GLY A 624 -1.18 -20.12 -2.68
C GLY A 624 -1.96 -18.85 -2.28
N ASP A 625 -1.96 -17.86 -3.18
CA ASP A 625 -2.54 -16.51 -3.03
C ASP A 625 -4.08 -16.39 -3.02
N GLY A 626 -4.62 -15.62 -2.07
CA GLY A 626 -6.06 -15.40 -1.89
C GLY A 626 -6.57 -13.96 -1.92
N VAL A 627 -5.75 -12.95 -2.23
CA VAL A 627 -6.08 -11.54 -1.90
C VAL A 627 -7.09 -10.91 -2.85
N ARG A 628 -8.09 -10.23 -2.29
CA ARG A 628 -9.20 -9.54 -2.96
C ARG A 628 -9.55 -8.25 -2.22
N TRP A 629 -10.28 -7.34 -2.88
CA TRP A 629 -10.70 -6.05 -2.35
C TRP A 629 -12.14 -5.75 -2.78
N CYS A 630 -12.97 -5.26 -1.85
CA CYS A 630 -14.31 -4.75 -2.16
C CYS A 630 -14.91 -4.09 -0.90
N ASP A 631 -15.72 -3.06 -1.02
CA ASP A 631 -16.51 -2.48 0.08
C ASP A 631 -17.65 -3.44 0.49
N MET A 632 -17.33 -4.40 1.36
CA MET A 632 -18.31 -5.37 1.87
C MET A 632 -19.25 -4.71 2.89
N SER A 633 -18.81 -3.61 3.52
CA SER A 633 -19.51 -2.94 4.61
C SER A 633 -20.30 -1.68 4.20
N GLY A 634 -20.27 -1.29 2.92
CA GLY A 634 -20.99 -0.15 2.37
C GLY A 634 -20.55 1.19 2.93
N THR A 635 -19.27 1.32 3.26
CA THR A 635 -18.69 2.49 3.94
C THR A 635 -18.11 3.54 2.98
N GLY A 636 -18.01 3.24 1.70
CA GLY A 636 -17.30 4.02 0.67
C GLY A 636 -15.80 3.75 0.61
N ASN A 637 -15.31 2.75 1.34
CA ASN A 637 -13.92 2.31 1.39
C ASN A 637 -13.85 0.78 1.19
N ASP A 638 -12.92 0.30 0.36
CA ASP A 638 -12.77 -1.14 0.16
C ASP A 638 -12.25 -1.84 1.43
N ASP A 639 -12.83 -3.00 1.72
CA ASP A 639 -12.39 -3.96 2.73
C ASP A 639 -11.34 -4.91 2.12
N TYR A 640 -10.43 -5.42 2.95
CA TYR A 640 -9.44 -6.44 2.54
C TYR A 640 -10.06 -7.83 2.73
N ILE A 641 -10.04 -8.62 1.67
CA ILE A 641 -10.69 -9.93 1.62
C ILE A 641 -9.64 -10.99 1.28
N PHE A 642 -9.68 -12.11 2.01
CA PHE A 642 -8.80 -13.25 1.77
C PHE A 642 -9.60 -14.51 1.45
N VAL A 643 -9.31 -15.16 0.33
CA VAL A 643 -9.95 -16.39 -0.14
C VAL A 643 -8.93 -17.53 -0.16
N ASP A 644 -8.99 -18.44 0.80
CA ASP A 644 -8.04 -19.56 0.90
C ASP A 644 -8.22 -20.60 -0.24
N HIS A 645 -7.26 -21.53 -0.37
CA HIS A 645 -7.32 -22.60 -1.37
C HIS A 645 -8.47 -23.61 -1.18
N LYS A 646 -9.24 -23.50 -0.10
CA LYS A 646 -10.46 -24.27 0.20
C LYS A 646 -11.73 -23.43 0.07
N SER A 647 -11.61 -22.22 -0.49
CA SER A 647 -12.70 -21.30 -0.77
C SER A 647 -13.34 -20.68 0.48
N LYS A 648 -12.55 -20.56 1.55
CA LYS A 648 -12.97 -19.86 2.77
C LYS A 648 -12.65 -18.39 2.64
N ILE A 649 -13.67 -17.57 2.87
CA ILE A 649 -13.61 -16.12 2.75
C ILE A 649 -13.44 -15.54 4.16
N THR A 650 -12.35 -14.81 4.36
CA THR A 650 -12.08 -14.01 5.56
C THR A 650 -12.16 -12.52 5.17
N ILE A 651 -12.89 -11.72 5.95
CA ILE A 651 -12.95 -10.26 5.76
C ILE A 651 -12.14 -9.60 6.88
N PHE A 652 -11.31 -8.64 6.49
CA PHE A 652 -10.66 -7.69 7.38
C PHE A 652 -11.30 -6.35 7.10
N ARG A 653 -12.23 -5.93 7.96
CA ARG A 653 -13.04 -4.73 7.73
C ARG A 653 -12.20 -3.48 7.95
N ASN A 654 -12.24 -2.59 6.97
CA ASN A 654 -11.71 -1.24 7.03
C ASN A 654 -12.60 -0.41 7.97
N VAL A 655 -12.00 0.27 8.96
CA VAL A 655 -12.77 1.11 9.91
C VAL A 655 -12.71 2.60 9.60
N ASN A 656 -11.98 2.97 8.55
CA ASN A 656 -11.74 4.36 8.20
C ASN A 656 -12.98 4.95 7.51
N THR A 657 -13.44 6.10 7.99
CA THR A 657 -14.55 6.84 7.36
C THR A 657 -14.00 7.74 6.26
N PRO A 658 -14.48 7.67 5.00
CA PRO A 658 -14.07 8.60 3.96
C PRO A 658 -14.19 10.09 4.34
N PRO A 659 -13.25 10.98 3.96
CA PRO A 659 -11.93 10.74 3.36
C PRO A 659 -10.81 10.72 4.44
N ASN A 660 -10.88 9.80 5.41
CA ASN A 660 -9.84 9.60 6.43
C ASN A 660 -8.77 8.60 5.96
N THR A 661 -7.51 8.88 6.28
CA THR A 661 -6.33 8.12 5.88
C THR A 661 -5.46 7.66 7.06
N ASP A 662 -6.01 7.63 8.28
CA ASP A 662 -5.32 7.15 9.49
C ASP A 662 -5.52 5.63 9.67
N TYR A 663 -4.87 4.82 8.82
CA TYR A 663 -5.03 3.35 8.71
C TYR A 663 -4.45 2.55 9.90
N ALA A 664 -4.65 3.03 11.13
CA ALA A 664 -4.12 2.42 12.34
C ALA A 664 -4.75 1.05 12.68
N SER A 665 -5.99 0.79 12.22
CA SER A 665 -6.82 -0.33 12.68
C SER A 665 -7.61 -0.99 11.54
N TRP A 666 -7.60 -2.33 11.53
CA TRP A 666 -8.45 -3.20 10.70
C TRP A 666 -9.07 -4.27 11.59
N VAL A 667 -10.32 -4.67 11.33
CA VAL A 667 -11.03 -5.64 12.18
C VAL A 667 -11.14 -6.98 11.47
N ASP A 668 -10.33 -7.95 11.90
CA ASP A 668 -10.43 -9.36 11.50
C ASP A 668 -11.82 -9.90 11.90
N LYS A 669 -12.63 -10.30 10.91
CA LYS A 669 -13.99 -10.84 11.11
C LYS A 669 -14.01 -12.37 11.18
N GLY A 670 -12.86 -13.02 11.07
CA GLY A 670 -12.77 -14.47 10.88
C GLY A 670 -13.24 -14.94 9.51
N VAL A 671 -13.32 -16.26 9.35
CA VAL A 671 -13.93 -16.87 8.17
C VAL A 671 -15.44 -16.61 8.24
N VAL A 672 -15.95 -15.82 7.31
CA VAL A 672 -17.36 -15.41 7.23
C VAL A 672 -18.19 -16.35 6.34
N LEU A 673 -17.56 -16.99 5.35
CA LEU A 673 -18.21 -17.94 4.44
C LEU A 673 -17.24 -19.06 4.01
N ASP A 674 -17.77 -20.27 3.82
CA ASP A 674 -17.05 -21.43 3.28
C ASP A 674 -17.79 -21.92 2.03
N LEU A 675 -17.13 -21.81 0.87
CA LEU A 675 -17.69 -22.20 -0.43
C LEU A 675 -17.31 -23.63 -0.86
N ALA A 676 -16.77 -24.44 0.07
CA ALA A 676 -16.57 -25.88 -0.07
C ALA A 676 -15.69 -26.33 -1.26
N GLY A 677 -14.57 -25.64 -1.51
CA GLY A 677 -13.54 -26.09 -2.47
C GLY A 677 -13.74 -25.68 -3.93
N ILE A 678 -14.58 -24.69 -4.21
CA ILE A 678 -14.67 -23.98 -5.49
C ILE A 678 -13.36 -23.22 -5.81
N ASP A 679 -12.86 -23.28 -7.04
CA ASP A 679 -11.65 -22.55 -7.48
C ASP A 679 -11.73 -21.05 -7.10
N ARG A 680 -10.70 -20.50 -6.46
CA ARG A 680 -10.60 -19.08 -6.09
C ARG A 680 -10.70 -18.10 -7.28
N LYS A 681 -10.45 -18.56 -8.51
CA LYS A 681 -10.64 -17.79 -9.75
C LYS A 681 -12.12 -17.73 -10.19
N ALA A 682 -12.95 -18.62 -9.65
CA ALA A 682 -14.39 -18.60 -9.83
C ALA A 682 -15.10 -17.56 -8.94
N ILE A 683 -14.43 -17.04 -7.90
CA ILE A 683 -15.00 -16.21 -6.83
C ILE A 683 -14.62 -14.74 -7.06
N HIS A 684 -15.65 -13.93 -7.26
CA HIS A 684 -15.56 -12.49 -7.54
C HIS A 684 -16.40 -11.71 -6.51
N PHE A 685 -16.12 -10.42 -6.39
CA PHE A 685 -16.77 -9.52 -5.45
C PHE A 685 -17.21 -8.25 -6.18
N GLY A 686 -18.41 -7.75 -5.87
CA GLY A 686 -18.94 -6.51 -6.42
C GLY A 686 -20.42 -6.34 -6.12
N ASP A 687 -20.88 -5.11 -5.96
CA ASP A 687 -22.30 -4.82 -5.72
C ASP A 687 -23.12 -5.20 -6.97
N TRP A 688 -23.90 -6.28 -6.89
CA TRP A 688 -24.72 -6.74 -8.01
C TRP A 688 -26.11 -6.09 -8.00
N ASN A 689 -26.58 -5.63 -6.84
CA ASN A 689 -27.98 -5.30 -6.61
C ASN A 689 -28.23 -3.78 -6.43
N GLY A 690 -27.17 -3.00 -6.22
CA GLY A 690 -27.17 -1.55 -6.03
C GLY A 690 -27.41 -1.10 -4.58
N ASP A 691 -27.28 -1.98 -3.58
CA ASP A 691 -27.48 -1.64 -2.16
C ASP A 691 -26.22 -1.09 -1.47
N SER A 692 -25.13 -0.92 -2.23
CA SER A 692 -23.80 -0.47 -1.79
C SER A 692 -22.97 -1.50 -1.00
N PHE A 693 -23.43 -2.74 -0.82
CA PHE A 693 -22.59 -3.83 -0.33
C PHE A 693 -22.03 -4.65 -1.49
N CYS A 694 -20.75 -5.00 -1.44
CA CYS A 694 -20.21 -5.98 -2.38
C CYS A 694 -20.80 -7.38 -2.15
N ASP A 695 -21.46 -7.92 -3.17
CA ASP A 695 -21.98 -9.29 -3.21
C ASP A 695 -20.89 -10.30 -3.60
N ILE A 696 -21.07 -11.57 -3.23
CA ILE A 696 -20.16 -12.66 -3.60
C ILE A 696 -20.73 -13.37 -4.84
N ILE A 697 -19.98 -13.27 -5.94
CA ILE A 697 -20.37 -13.78 -7.26
C ILE A 697 -19.52 -15.01 -7.60
N VAL A 698 -20.15 -16.17 -7.73
CA VAL A 698 -19.51 -17.43 -8.10
C VAL A 698 -19.81 -17.77 -9.57
N THR A 699 -18.76 -18.02 -10.34
CA THR A 699 -18.79 -18.23 -11.79
C THR A 699 -18.54 -19.70 -12.17
N ASP A 700 -19.27 -20.21 -13.15
CA ASP A 700 -18.97 -21.51 -13.77
C ASP A 700 -18.01 -21.33 -14.97
N LYS A 701 -16.87 -22.03 -14.95
CA LYS A 701 -15.77 -21.87 -15.93
C LYS A 701 -16.21 -22.10 -17.37
N ALA A 702 -17.03 -23.13 -17.60
CA ALA A 702 -17.37 -23.61 -18.94
C ALA A 702 -18.60 -22.92 -19.52
N THR A 703 -19.59 -22.62 -18.67
CA THR A 703 -20.90 -22.10 -19.10
C THR A 703 -21.08 -20.61 -18.87
N GLY A 704 -20.26 -19.97 -18.03
CA GLY A 704 -20.49 -18.59 -17.59
C GLY A 704 -21.77 -18.41 -16.77
N ALA A 705 -22.26 -19.46 -16.12
CA ALA A 705 -23.37 -19.35 -15.18
C ALA A 705 -22.93 -18.60 -13.91
N LEU A 706 -23.83 -17.80 -13.34
CA LEU A 706 -23.57 -16.99 -12.14
C LEU A 706 -24.47 -17.42 -10.97
N ASP A 707 -23.85 -17.76 -9.85
CA ASP A 707 -24.48 -18.03 -8.55
C ASP A 707 -24.06 -16.97 -7.54
N LEU A 708 -25.02 -16.30 -6.90
CA LEU A 708 -24.76 -15.20 -5.96
C LEU A 708 -25.11 -15.56 -4.52
N TYR A 709 -24.37 -14.92 -3.61
CA TYR A 709 -24.69 -14.80 -2.19
C TYR A 709 -24.73 -13.30 -1.89
N TYR A 710 -25.93 -12.77 -1.65
CA TYR A 710 -26.09 -11.35 -1.33
C TYR A 710 -25.51 -11.06 0.06
N THR A 711 -24.71 -10.01 0.17
CA THR A 711 -24.04 -9.63 1.42
C THR A 711 -24.93 -8.72 2.26
N TYR A 712 -24.94 -8.91 3.57
CA TYR A 712 -25.53 -7.97 4.53
C TYR A 712 -24.58 -7.72 5.69
N TRP A 713 -24.34 -6.46 6.04
CA TRP A 713 -23.57 -6.06 7.22
C TRP A 713 -24.44 -5.28 8.21
N ASP A 714 -24.45 -5.73 9.48
CA ASP A 714 -25.08 -5.00 10.57
C ASP A 714 -24.05 -4.12 11.30
N LYS A 715 -24.17 -2.80 11.14
CA LYS A 715 -23.34 -1.79 11.80
C LYS A 715 -23.40 -1.84 13.33
N ALA A 716 -24.50 -2.33 13.93
CA ALA A 716 -24.66 -2.35 15.38
C ALA A 716 -23.92 -3.52 16.06
N SER A 717 -23.96 -4.72 15.46
CA SER A 717 -23.22 -5.90 15.95
C SER A 717 -21.85 -6.11 15.29
N ASP A 718 -21.57 -5.34 14.23
CA ASP A 718 -20.42 -5.51 13.32
C ASP A 718 -20.30 -6.97 12.84
N GLN A 719 -21.39 -7.52 12.30
CA GLN A 719 -21.45 -8.88 11.77
C GLN A 719 -21.87 -8.90 10.30
N PHE A 720 -21.27 -9.83 9.56
CA PHE A 720 -21.64 -10.16 8.18
C PHE A 720 -22.61 -11.35 8.16
N SER A 721 -23.55 -11.32 7.23
CA SER A 721 -24.44 -12.45 6.92
C SER A 721 -24.74 -12.49 5.43
N PHE A 722 -25.17 -13.64 4.92
CA PHE A 722 -25.30 -13.88 3.48
C PHE A 722 -26.64 -14.53 3.13
N SER A 723 -27.16 -14.24 1.94
CA SER A 723 -28.33 -14.95 1.41
C SER A 723 -28.03 -16.43 1.14
N ALA A 724 -29.09 -17.21 0.92
CA ALA A 724 -28.94 -18.50 0.25
C ALA A 724 -28.43 -18.28 -1.20
N LYS A 725 -27.66 -19.25 -1.70
CA LYS A 725 -27.14 -19.27 -3.08
C LYS A 725 -28.28 -19.09 -4.09
N THR A 726 -28.14 -18.09 -4.97
CA THR A 726 -29.14 -17.73 -5.98
C THR A 726 -28.55 -17.77 -7.37
N ARG A 727 -29.13 -18.59 -8.25
CA ARG A 727 -28.75 -18.63 -9.68
C ARG A 727 -29.34 -17.41 -10.39
N VAL A 728 -28.50 -16.47 -10.82
CA VAL A 728 -28.95 -15.25 -11.55
C VAL A 728 -28.71 -15.33 -13.06
N VAL A 729 -27.68 -16.07 -13.51
CA VAL A 729 -27.42 -16.32 -14.94
C VAL A 729 -27.28 -17.82 -15.18
N GLY A 730 -28.09 -18.36 -16.09
CA GLY A 730 -28.05 -19.79 -16.45
C GLY A 730 -26.86 -20.19 -17.34
N SER A 731 -26.38 -19.27 -18.17
CA SER A 731 -25.22 -19.40 -19.07
C SER A 731 -24.86 -18.01 -19.62
N GLY A 732 -23.58 -17.75 -19.89
CA GLY A 732 -23.08 -16.44 -20.29
C GLY A 732 -21.74 -16.50 -21.02
N CYS A 733 -20.73 -15.85 -20.45
CA CYS A 733 -19.38 -15.81 -20.99
C CYS A 733 -18.67 -17.16 -20.90
N THR A 734 -18.23 -17.70 -22.05
CA THR A 734 -17.50 -18.98 -22.13
C THR A 734 -15.99 -18.80 -22.28
N GLN A 735 -15.44 -17.62 -21.93
CA GLN A 735 -13.98 -17.36 -21.99
C GLN A 735 -13.20 -17.94 -20.80
N GLY A 736 -13.91 -18.42 -19.78
CA GLY A 736 -13.37 -19.13 -18.60
C GLY A 736 -12.25 -18.37 -17.90
N TRP A 737 -11.23 -19.11 -17.48
CA TRP A 737 -9.95 -18.61 -16.99
C TRP A 737 -8.84 -19.61 -17.33
N GLY A 738 -7.63 -19.12 -17.58
CA GLY A 738 -6.45 -19.97 -17.74
C GLY A 738 -5.73 -20.19 -16.41
N VAL A 739 -4.41 -20.36 -16.45
CA VAL A 739 -3.63 -20.80 -15.27
C VAL A 739 -3.30 -19.67 -14.32
N GLY A 740 -2.79 -18.55 -14.85
CA GLY A 740 -2.32 -17.41 -14.06
C GLY A 740 -3.42 -16.80 -13.21
N LEU A 741 -3.04 -16.25 -12.05
CA LEU A 741 -3.96 -15.70 -11.03
C LEU A 741 -5.00 -14.72 -11.60
N TYR A 742 -4.59 -13.93 -12.59
CA TYR A 742 -5.40 -12.86 -13.20
C TYR A 742 -5.81 -13.14 -14.64
N ASP A 743 -5.52 -14.34 -15.17
CA ASP A 743 -5.95 -14.78 -16.51
C ASP A 743 -7.44 -15.15 -16.49
N LEU A 744 -8.28 -14.14 -16.27
CA LEU A 744 -9.72 -14.24 -16.05
C LEU A 744 -10.46 -13.70 -17.26
N GLY A 745 -11.17 -14.59 -17.97
CA GLY A 745 -12.08 -14.23 -19.05
C GLY A 745 -13.43 -13.72 -18.55
N ILE A 746 -13.79 -13.97 -17.29
CA ILE A 746 -14.96 -13.40 -16.62
C ILE A 746 -14.49 -12.30 -15.65
N GLN A 747 -15.08 -11.12 -15.76
CA GLN A 747 -14.77 -9.94 -14.93
C GLN A 747 -16.06 -9.19 -14.58
N PHE A 748 -16.01 -8.40 -13.51
CA PHE A 748 -17.13 -7.58 -13.03
C PHE A 748 -16.66 -6.16 -12.74
N ALA A 749 -17.38 -5.17 -13.26
CA ALA A 749 -17.07 -3.75 -13.09
C ALA A 749 -18.29 -2.90 -13.47
N ASP A 750 -18.49 -1.76 -12.82
CA ASP A 750 -19.51 -0.78 -13.22
C ASP A 750 -19.01 0.04 -14.43
N ILE A 751 -19.52 -0.22 -15.64
CA ILE A 751 -19.05 0.44 -16.87
C ILE A 751 -19.88 1.68 -17.22
N ASP A 752 -21.06 1.87 -16.64
CA ASP A 752 -21.94 2.98 -16.99
C ASP A 752 -22.31 3.94 -15.86
N GLY A 753 -21.92 3.61 -14.62
CA GLY A 753 -21.97 4.48 -13.44
C GLY A 753 -23.25 4.35 -12.62
N ASP A 754 -24.01 3.26 -12.78
CA ASP A 754 -25.26 3.04 -12.02
C ASP A 754 -25.07 2.39 -10.64
N LYS A 755 -23.80 2.19 -10.24
CA LYS A 755 -23.30 1.56 -9.00
C LYS A 755 -23.41 0.04 -8.96
N ARG A 756 -23.86 -0.62 -10.02
CA ARG A 756 -23.88 -2.08 -10.10
C ARG A 756 -22.72 -2.59 -10.94
N VAL A 757 -22.19 -3.74 -10.58
CA VAL A 757 -21.19 -4.41 -11.43
C VAL A 757 -21.86 -5.07 -12.63
N ASP A 758 -21.36 -4.74 -13.80
CA ASP A 758 -21.75 -5.31 -15.08
C ASP A 758 -20.98 -6.61 -15.36
N TYR A 759 -21.57 -7.49 -16.18
CA TYR A 759 -21.00 -8.80 -16.46
C TYR A 759 -20.15 -8.78 -17.74
N LEU A 760 -18.84 -8.86 -17.59
CA LEU A 760 -17.87 -8.75 -18.68
C LEU A 760 -17.27 -10.09 -19.11
N CYS A 761 -16.94 -10.15 -20.39
CA CYS A 761 -16.36 -11.30 -21.07
C CYS A 761 -15.13 -10.87 -21.88
N LEU A 762 -13.94 -11.21 -21.37
CA LEU A 762 -12.62 -10.84 -21.89
C LEU A 762 -12.01 -11.98 -22.70
N GLU A 763 -11.75 -11.68 -23.98
CA GLU A 763 -10.91 -12.52 -24.86
C GLU A 763 -9.42 -12.39 -24.49
N PRO A 764 -8.57 -13.38 -24.82
CA PRO A 764 -7.13 -13.36 -24.49
C PRO A 764 -6.37 -12.10 -24.93
N ASN A 765 -6.81 -11.45 -26.00
CA ASN A 765 -6.22 -10.21 -26.55
C ASN A 765 -6.76 -8.90 -25.91
N GLY A 766 -7.55 -8.99 -24.84
CA GLY A 766 -8.14 -7.84 -24.16
C GLY A 766 -9.36 -7.20 -24.85
N ARG A 767 -9.96 -7.84 -25.86
CA ARG A 767 -11.30 -7.47 -26.35
C ARG A 767 -12.34 -7.77 -25.28
N VAL A 768 -13.22 -6.81 -25.02
CA VAL A 768 -14.28 -6.92 -24.00
C VAL A 768 -15.64 -6.95 -24.70
N THR A 769 -16.41 -8.00 -24.42
CA THR A 769 -17.86 -8.06 -24.67
C THR A 769 -18.59 -8.18 -23.32
N GLY A 770 -19.91 -7.98 -23.27
CA GLY A 770 -20.62 -8.12 -21.99
C GLY A 770 -22.05 -7.61 -21.94
N TRP A 771 -22.62 -7.65 -20.73
CA TRP A 771 -23.98 -7.22 -20.40
C TRP A 771 -23.95 -6.18 -19.30
N LEU A 772 -24.78 -5.13 -19.42
CA LEU A 772 -25.04 -4.19 -18.32
C LEU A 772 -26.04 -4.83 -17.35
N ASN A 773 -25.87 -4.60 -16.05
CA ASN A 773 -26.65 -5.23 -14.99
C ASN A 773 -27.75 -4.32 -14.45
N LYS A 774 -28.81 -4.13 -15.25
CA LYS A 774 -29.89 -3.19 -14.91
C LYS A 774 -30.87 -3.74 -13.87
N PRO A 775 -31.59 -2.87 -13.13
CA PRO A 775 -32.68 -3.28 -12.23
C PRO A 775 -33.72 -4.19 -12.92
N GLU A 776 -33.92 -4.02 -14.22
CA GLU A 776 -34.80 -4.80 -15.08
C GLU A 776 -34.20 -6.13 -15.57
N GLY A 777 -32.88 -6.31 -15.47
CA GLY A 777 -32.13 -7.49 -15.90
C GLY A 777 -30.88 -7.18 -16.74
N LEU A 778 -30.24 -8.23 -17.28
CA LEU A 778 -29.02 -8.10 -18.08
C LEU A 778 -29.29 -7.59 -19.51
N GLU A 779 -28.61 -6.51 -19.91
CA GLU A 779 -28.68 -5.93 -21.26
C GLU A 779 -27.39 -6.14 -22.06
N TRP A 780 -27.44 -6.96 -23.12
CA TRP A 780 -26.27 -7.26 -23.97
C TRP A 780 -25.77 -6.05 -24.77
N GLN A 781 -24.49 -5.69 -24.60
CA GLN A 781 -23.87 -4.54 -25.25
C GLN A 781 -22.95 -4.87 -26.44
N ASN A 782 -22.93 -6.14 -26.85
CA ASN A 782 -21.96 -6.65 -27.83
C ASN A 782 -20.53 -6.32 -27.39
N GLN A 783 -19.76 -5.54 -28.16
CA GLN A 783 -18.40 -5.17 -27.83
C GLN A 783 -18.36 -3.88 -27.00
N ILE A 784 -18.09 -4.00 -25.71
CA ILE A 784 -17.86 -2.86 -24.82
C ILE A 784 -16.52 -2.18 -25.18
N LYS A 785 -15.46 -2.96 -25.43
CA LYS A 785 -14.13 -2.43 -25.77
C LYS A 785 -13.41 -3.28 -26.84
N TYR A 786 -12.83 -2.61 -27.83
CA TYR A 786 -11.96 -3.23 -28.83
C TYR A 786 -10.61 -3.65 -28.22
N SER A 787 -10.02 -4.73 -28.74
CA SER A 787 -8.69 -5.20 -28.32
C SER A 787 -7.61 -4.14 -28.58
N VAL A 788 -6.71 -3.96 -27.61
CA VAL A 788 -5.49 -3.16 -27.77
C VAL A 788 -4.24 -4.01 -28.03
N GLY A 789 -4.41 -5.29 -28.38
CA GLY A 789 -3.33 -6.23 -28.66
C GLY A 789 -2.48 -6.59 -27.43
N LYS A 790 -3.11 -6.69 -26.25
CA LYS A 790 -2.43 -6.95 -24.98
C LYS A 790 -3.13 -8.09 -24.24
N ASP A 791 -2.35 -8.86 -23.47
CA ASP A 791 -2.82 -10.00 -22.69
C ASP A 791 -3.86 -9.58 -21.63
N ARG A 792 -4.97 -10.31 -21.54
CA ARG A 792 -6.02 -10.10 -20.53
C ARG A 792 -5.52 -10.30 -19.09
N ALA A 793 -4.49 -11.11 -18.84
CA ALA A 793 -3.91 -11.30 -17.51
C ALA A 793 -3.37 -9.99 -16.90
N ASN A 794 -3.00 -9.03 -17.75
CA ASN A 794 -2.49 -7.72 -17.39
C ASN A 794 -3.57 -6.62 -17.31
N HIS A 795 -4.85 -6.95 -17.56
CA HIS A 795 -5.95 -5.99 -17.57
C HIS A 795 -6.70 -5.95 -16.23
N ARG A 796 -7.12 -4.75 -15.81
CA ARG A 796 -7.93 -4.49 -14.60
C ARG A 796 -9.00 -3.45 -14.92
N PHE A 797 -10.05 -3.39 -14.10
CA PHE A 797 -11.05 -2.33 -14.12
C PHE A 797 -11.01 -1.57 -12.80
N ALA A 798 -10.87 -0.24 -12.85
CA ALA A 798 -10.87 0.61 -11.66
C ALA A 798 -11.18 2.06 -12.06
N ASP A 799 -11.88 2.84 -11.22
CA ASP A 799 -12.16 4.25 -11.52
C ASP A 799 -10.91 5.10 -11.21
N VAL A 800 -10.18 5.57 -12.22
CA VAL A 800 -8.93 6.32 -12.02
C VAL A 800 -9.20 7.82 -11.90
N ASN A 801 -10.21 8.32 -12.60
CA ASN A 801 -10.48 9.76 -12.68
C ASN A 801 -11.44 10.24 -11.60
N GLY A 802 -12.25 9.36 -10.99
CA GLY A 802 -13.29 9.67 -10.01
C GLY A 802 -14.60 10.13 -10.65
N ASP A 803 -14.96 9.59 -11.83
CA ASP A 803 -16.22 9.92 -12.53
C ASP A 803 -17.37 8.93 -12.29
N GLY A 804 -17.13 7.89 -11.48
CA GLY A 804 -18.11 6.87 -11.10
C GLY A 804 -18.06 5.63 -11.98
N ARG A 805 -17.41 5.68 -13.15
CA ARG A 805 -17.30 4.55 -14.08
C ARG A 805 -15.94 3.91 -13.97
N LYS A 806 -15.85 2.58 -14.09
CA LYS A 806 -14.57 1.89 -14.08
C LYS A 806 -13.84 2.09 -15.41
N ASP A 807 -12.61 2.59 -15.33
CA ASP A 807 -11.68 2.69 -16.44
C ASP A 807 -11.02 1.34 -16.72
N PHE A 808 -10.52 1.17 -17.94
CA PHE A 808 -9.77 -0.03 -18.31
C PHE A 808 -8.27 0.21 -18.16
N LEU A 809 -7.61 -0.64 -17.40
CA LEU A 809 -6.19 -0.54 -17.09
C LEU A 809 -5.40 -1.61 -17.82
N TRP A 810 -4.16 -1.31 -18.18
CA TRP A 810 -3.14 -2.31 -18.49
C TRP A 810 -1.93 -2.10 -17.60
N VAL A 811 -1.65 -3.10 -16.75
CA VAL A 811 -0.56 -3.10 -15.78
C VAL A 811 0.65 -3.77 -16.42
N ASP A 812 1.79 -3.08 -16.52
CA ASP A 812 3.01 -3.68 -17.04
C ASP A 812 3.54 -4.78 -16.10
N LYS A 813 3.79 -6.00 -16.61
CA LYS A 813 4.14 -7.17 -15.78
C LYS A 813 5.43 -6.98 -14.98
N PHE A 814 6.41 -6.26 -15.53
CA PHE A 814 7.76 -6.13 -14.97
C PHE A 814 7.87 -4.90 -14.05
N THR A 815 7.29 -3.78 -14.46
CA THR A 815 7.48 -2.48 -13.81
C THR A 815 6.30 -2.04 -12.96
N GLY A 816 5.12 -2.66 -13.14
CA GLY A 816 3.87 -2.22 -12.51
C GLY A 816 3.31 -0.91 -13.08
N ASP A 817 4.04 -0.23 -13.96
CA ASP A 817 3.56 0.99 -14.62
C ASP A 817 2.26 0.72 -15.35
N THR A 818 1.21 1.44 -14.95
CA THR A 818 -0.15 1.15 -15.41
C THR A 818 -0.63 2.21 -16.38
N GLN A 819 -0.95 1.77 -17.59
CA GLN A 819 -1.63 2.57 -18.61
C GLN A 819 -3.14 2.57 -18.34
N ALA A 820 -3.78 3.73 -18.41
CA ALA A 820 -5.23 3.85 -18.23
C ALA A 820 -5.92 4.29 -19.54
N PHE A 821 -7.07 3.68 -19.82
CA PHE A 821 -7.98 4.06 -20.88
C PHE A 821 -9.27 4.54 -20.22
N TYR A 822 -9.51 5.85 -20.21
CA TYR A 822 -10.65 6.43 -19.51
C TYR A 822 -11.95 6.13 -20.23
N ASN A 823 -12.93 5.67 -19.47
CA ASN A 823 -14.28 5.38 -19.93
C ASN A 823 -15.05 6.71 -20.07
N GLN A 824 -15.46 7.08 -21.28
CA GLN A 824 -16.25 8.29 -21.51
C GLN A 824 -17.77 8.02 -21.48
N GLY A 825 -18.16 6.76 -21.28
CA GLY A 825 -19.55 6.30 -21.26
C GLY A 825 -20.06 5.79 -22.62
N PRO A 826 -21.36 5.47 -22.71
CA PRO A 826 -21.97 4.88 -23.89
C PRO A 826 -21.87 5.79 -25.13
N ARG A 827 -21.15 5.32 -26.14
CA ARG A 827 -21.05 5.96 -27.46
C ARG A 827 -20.63 4.91 -28.48
N GLN A 828 -21.40 4.79 -29.57
CA GLN A 828 -21.08 3.87 -30.66
C GLN A 828 -19.93 4.43 -31.50
N ILE A 829 -18.71 3.90 -31.30
CA ILE A 829 -17.49 4.32 -31.98
C ILE A 829 -16.61 3.12 -32.34
N SER A 830 -16.18 3.02 -33.60
CA SER A 830 -15.22 2.01 -34.09
C SER A 830 -15.56 0.55 -33.72
N GLY A 831 -16.85 0.22 -33.65
CA GLY A 831 -17.34 -1.11 -33.29
C GLY A 831 -17.47 -1.36 -31.78
N SER A 832 -17.12 -0.40 -30.92
CA SER A 832 -17.39 -0.43 -29.49
C SER A 832 -18.64 0.36 -29.11
N SER A 833 -19.36 -0.10 -28.09
CA SER A 833 -20.54 0.56 -27.50
C SER A 833 -20.20 1.66 -26.49
N PHE A 834 -18.96 1.71 -26.01
CA PHE A 834 -18.42 2.74 -25.11
C PHE A 834 -17.22 3.45 -25.76
N GLU A 835 -17.06 4.74 -25.48
CA GLU A 835 -15.88 5.51 -25.90
C GLU A 835 -14.75 5.40 -24.86
N TRP A 836 -13.54 5.09 -25.34
CA TRP A 836 -12.36 4.87 -24.50
C TRP A 836 -11.23 5.81 -24.93
N THR A 837 -10.77 6.67 -24.02
CA THR A 837 -9.66 7.60 -24.28
C THR A 837 -8.36 7.05 -23.68
N ASP A 838 -7.37 6.72 -24.51
CA ASP A 838 -6.04 6.37 -24.02
C ASP A 838 -5.38 7.60 -23.37
N LYS A 839 -5.03 7.46 -22.09
CA LYS A 839 -4.43 8.52 -21.27
C LYS A 839 -2.96 8.24 -20.94
N GLY A 840 -2.37 7.19 -21.54
CA GLY A 840 -1.00 6.78 -21.28
C GLY A 840 -0.81 6.23 -19.86
N LYS A 841 0.45 6.22 -19.40
CA LYS A 841 0.80 5.79 -18.03
C LYS A 841 0.24 6.76 -16.99
N LYS A 842 -0.46 6.23 -15.98
CA LYS A 842 -1.11 7.00 -14.90
C LYS A 842 -0.70 6.56 -13.49
N TYR A 843 -0.33 5.30 -13.29
CA TYR A 843 0.35 4.85 -12.06
C TYR A 843 1.80 4.51 -12.39
N LEU A 844 2.71 5.01 -11.55
CA LEU A 844 4.11 4.61 -11.50
C LEU A 844 4.16 3.39 -10.58
N GLY A 845 4.55 2.23 -11.10
CA GLY A 845 4.52 0.98 -10.34
C GLY A 845 5.51 1.00 -9.18
N SER A 846 5.13 0.42 -8.04
CA SER A 846 6.02 0.21 -6.89
C SER A 846 6.72 -1.15 -6.94
N SER A 847 6.11 -2.14 -7.60
CA SER A 847 6.53 -3.53 -7.69
C SER A 847 6.16 -4.12 -9.06
N SER A 848 6.46 -5.40 -9.28
CA SER A 848 5.99 -6.12 -10.47
C SER A 848 4.45 -6.08 -10.56
N GLY A 849 3.91 -5.96 -11.78
CA GLY A 849 2.48 -5.78 -12.02
C GLY A 849 1.55 -6.80 -11.36
N PRO A 850 1.91 -8.09 -11.25
CA PRO A 850 1.13 -9.10 -10.52
C PRO A 850 0.94 -8.85 -9.01
N ASN A 851 1.69 -7.94 -8.38
CA ASN A 851 1.53 -7.57 -6.98
C ASN A 851 0.65 -6.33 -6.78
N LEU A 852 0.18 -5.69 -7.85
CA LEU A 852 -0.54 -4.42 -7.81
C LEU A 852 -2.05 -4.59 -7.95
N HIS A 853 -2.76 -4.00 -6.98
CA HIS A 853 -4.21 -3.92 -6.88
C HIS A 853 -4.67 -2.46 -6.96
N PHE A 854 -5.94 -2.24 -7.29
CA PHE A 854 -6.50 -0.89 -7.53
C PHE A 854 -7.76 -0.57 -6.69
N PRO A 855 -7.74 -0.78 -5.35
CA PRO A 855 -8.88 -0.47 -4.48
C PRO A 855 -9.06 1.03 -4.24
N ASN A 856 -10.26 1.46 -3.83
CA ASN A 856 -10.53 2.78 -3.27
C ASN A 856 -10.40 2.72 -1.73
N LEU A 857 -9.24 3.11 -1.22
CA LEU A 857 -8.93 3.14 0.21
C LEU A 857 -8.89 4.56 0.78
N GLY A 858 -8.59 5.56 -0.06
CA GLY A 858 -8.61 6.99 0.27
C GLY A 858 -10.01 7.61 0.39
N GLY A 859 -11.07 6.84 0.12
CA GLY A 859 -12.46 7.26 0.30
C GLY A 859 -12.98 8.30 -0.70
N GLN A 860 -12.26 8.57 -1.78
CA GLN A 860 -12.67 9.54 -2.80
C GLN A 860 -13.45 8.91 -3.97
N GLY A 861 -13.76 7.61 -3.89
CA GLY A 861 -14.35 6.84 -4.99
C GLY A 861 -13.33 6.48 -6.09
N ARG A 862 -12.05 6.83 -5.88
CA ARG A 862 -10.96 6.70 -6.84
C ARG A 862 -10.08 5.52 -6.49
N ALA A 863 -9.60 4.83 -7.51
CA ALA A 863 -8.66 3.74 -7.39
C ALA A 863 -7.28 4.25 -6.97
N ASP A 864 -6.85 3.87 -5.78
CA ASP A 864 -5.47 3.98 -5.30
C ASP A 864 -4.64 2.81 -5.88
N MET A 865 -3.31 2.91 -5.86
CA MET A 865 -2.48 1.73 -6.16
C MET A 865 -2.05 1.09 -4.85
N THR A 866 -2.39 -0.18 -4.65
CA THR A 866 -1.99 -0.94 -3.47
C THR A 866 -1.12 -2.12 -3.89
N GLU A 867 0.10 -2.15 -3.38
CA GLU A 867 1.00 -3.30 -3.48
C GLU A 867 0.68 -4.28 -2.36
N VAL A 868 0.63 -5.57 -2.69
CA VAL A 868 0.45 -6.66 -1.72
C VAL A 868 1.64 -7.61 -1.81
N ASN A 869 2.24 -7.88 -0.64
CA ASN A 869 3.34 -8.81 -0.47
C ASN A 869 2.83 -10.26 -0.49
N PRO A 870 3.19 -11.08 -1.50
CA PRO A 870 2.67 -12.44 -1.73
C PRO A 870 3.13 -13.50 -0.72
N LYS A 871 3.96 -13.14 0.26
CA LYS A 871 4.47 -14.04 1.30
C LYS A 871 3.84 -13.79 2.68
N THR A 872 3.12 -12.67 2.81
CA THR A 872 2.65 -12.19 4.11
C THR A 872 1.25 -11.59 4.06
N GLY A 873 0.76 -11.19 2.88
CA GLY A 873 -0.43 -10.35 2.72
C GLY A 873 -0.23 -8.88 3.13
N LEU A 874 0.97 -8.45 3.55
CA LEU A 874 1.24 -7.06 3.93
C LEU A 874 0.94 -6.11 2.74
N GLY A 875 0.24 -5.01 3.01
CA GLY A 875 -0.22 -4.07 1.98
C GLY A 875 0.30 -2.65 2.18
N TRP A 876 0.71 -1.99 1.09
CA TRP A 876 1.11 -0.57 1.06
C TRP A 876 0.41 0.18 -0.07
N THR A 877 -0.06 1.40 0.20
CA THR A 877 -0.90 2.17 -0.73
C THR A 877 -0.30 3.51 -1.12
N TRP A 878 -0.45 3.82 -2.41
CA TRP A 878 -0.14 5.09 -3.04
C TRP A 878 -1.43 5.76 -3.49
N PHE A 879 -1.83 6.78 -2.74
CA PHE A 879 -3.15 7.40 -2.92
C PHE A 879 -3.30 8.08 -4.29
N ASN A 880 -4.53 8.06 -4.76
CA ASN A 880 -4.99 8.73 -5.95
C ASN A 880 -5.94 9.85 -5.55
N SER A 881 -5.41 10.93 -4.96
CA SER A 881 -6.26 12.07 -4.61
C SER A 881 -6.29 13.17 -5.65
N CYS A 882 -7.40 13.91 -5.63
CA CYS A 882 -7.50 15.21 -6.27
C CYS A 882 -6.97 16.29 -5.32
N PRO A 883 -6.49 17.43 -5.86
CA PRO A 883 -6.22 18.62 -5.05
C PRO A 883 -7.42 19.00 -4.17
N SER A 884 -7.16 19.42 -2.93
CA SER A 884 -8.13 20.06 -2.03
C SER A 884 -8.37 21.52 -2.43
N GLY A 885 -9.52 22.08 -2.08
CA GLY A 885 -9.90 23.47 -2.39
C GLY A 885 -11.32 23.62 -2.92
N GLY A 886 -11.62 24.73 -3.61
CA GLY A 886 -12.90 24.95 -4.32
C GLY A 886 -14.02 25.58 -3.47
N ASP A 887 -15.02 26.14 -4.14
CA ASP A 887 -16.16 26.80 -3.49
C ASP A 887 -17.39 25.87 -3.43
N ASP A 888 -18.23 26.04 -2.41
CA ASP A 888 -19.43 25.21 -2.17
C ASP A 888 -20.63 25.57 -3.06
N GLY A 889 -20.52 26.61 -3.89
CA GLY A 889 -21.61 27.16 -4.70
C GLY A 889 -21.35 28.62 -5.11
N GLU A 890 -22.42 29.40 -5.24
CA GLU A 890 -22.32 30.85 -5.42
C GLU A 890 -21.79 31.53 -4.14
N ILE A 891 -20.95 32.55 -4.30
CA ILE A 891 -20.38 33.32 -3.19
C ILE A 891 -21.44 34.29 -2.67
N VAL A 892 -21.85 34.10 -1.40
CA VAL A 892 -22.87 34.90 -0.71
C VAL A 892 -22.41 35.24 0.71
N ASP A 893 -23.01 36.26 1.31
CA ASP A 893 -22.77 36.63 2.72
C ASP A 893 -23.23 35.49 3.66
N PRO A 894 -22.35 34.89 4.48
CA PRO A 894 -22.72 33.84 5.44
C PRO A 894 -23.48 34.35 6.68
N GLY A 895 -23.62 35.67 6.85
CA GLY A 895 -24.29 36.31 7.96
C GLY A 895 -23.58 36.09 9.29
N LEU A 896 -22.28 36.42 9.36
CA LEU A 896 -21.51 36.29 10.61
C LEU A 896 -21.96 37.34 11.65
N PRO A 897 -22.05 36.98 12.95
CA PRO A 897 -22.33 37.94 14.02
C PRO A 897 -21.22 38.99 14.16
N VAL A 898 -21.57 40.26 14.35
CA VAL A 898 -20.59 41.35 14.50
C VAL A 898 -19.89 41.29 15.87
N PRO A 899 -18.54 41.17 15.93
CA PRO A 899 -17.81 41.13 17.19
C PRO A 899 -17.67 42.51 17.84
N PRO A 900 -17.52 42.61 19.17
CA PRO A 900 -17.29 43.88 19.86
C PRO A 900 -16.01 44.57 19.40
N GLY A 901 -16.05 45.90 19.36
CA GLY A 901 -14.89 46.74 19.04
C GLY A 901 -14.70 47.09 17.55
N ASN A 902 -15.62 46.70 16.66
CA ASN A 902 -15.51 46.97 15.23
C ASN A 902 -15.90 48.41 14.80
N SER A 903 -15.75 49.40 15.67
CA SER A 903 -16.10 50.80 15.40
C SER A 903 -14.93 51.54 14.73
N GLY A 904 -14.68 51.23 13.46
CA GLY A 904 -14.12 52.19 12.52
C GLY A 904 -15.24 53.13 12.05
N ASP A 905 -14.96 54.43 11.97
CA ASP A 905 -15.93 55.43 11.49
C ASP A 905 -16.31 55.18 10.02
N ASP A 906 -17.56 54.79 9.78
CA ASP A 906 -18.31 55.09 8.55
C ASP A 906 -19.68 55.66 8.94
N GLY A 907 -19.66 56.88 9.48
CA GLY A 907 -20.86 57.60 9.89
C GLY A 907 -21.66 58.12 8.69
N GLY A 908 -22.82 57.50 8.45
CA GLY A 908 -23.84 57.99 7.52
C GLY A 908 -25.24 57.78 8.11
N ASP A 909 -25.80 58.82 8.73
CA ASP A 909 -27.21 58.86 9.13
C ASP A 909 -28.12 58.72 7.90
N ASP A 910 -29.10 57.83 7.97
CA ASP A 910 -30.39 57.97 7.28
C ASP A 910 -31.48 57.25 8.10
N GLY A 911 -32.23 58.02 8.89
CA GLY A 911 -33.32 57.51 9.72
C GLY A 911 -34.68 57.54 9.02
N GLY A 912 -35.44 56.46 9.19
CA GLY A 912 -36.88 56.30 8.97
C GLY A 912 -37.31 55.02 9.69
N ASP A 913 -38.42 54.98 10.44
CA ASP A 913 -39.72 55.52 10.05
C ASP A 913 -40.42 54.49 9.14
N ASP A 914 -40.81 53.35 9.72
CA ASP A 914 -42.15 52.70 9.65
C ASP A 914 -42.07 51.46 10.59
N GLY A 915 -42.98 51.14 11.52
CA GLY A 915 -44.40 51.48 11.63
C GLY A 915 -45.22 50.18 11.71
N GLY A 916 -45.43 49.61 12.91
CA GLY A 916 -46.13 48.33 13.07
C GLY A 916 -46.36 47.90 14.52
N ASP A 917 -47.44 48.41 15.12
CA ASP A 917 -47.98 47.89 16.39
C ASP A 917 -48.48 46.43 16.24
N ASP A 918 -48.29 45.61 17.27
CA ASP A 918 -49.31 44.66 17.75
C ASP A 918 -48.95 44.26 19.21
N GLY A 919 -49.84 44.60 20.15
CA GLY A 919 -49.54 44.57 21.59
C GLY A 919 -49.89 43.27 22.32
N GLY A 920 -49.44 43.18 23.57
CA GLY A 920 -49.77 42.09 24.49
C GLY A 920 -49.13 42.30 25.87
N ASP A 921 -49.80 43.08 26.72
CA ASP A 921 -49.51 43.09 28.16
C ASP A 921 -49.75 41.70 28.76
N ASP A 922 -48.97 41.33 29.78
CA ASP A 922 -49.49 40.75 31.03
C ASP A 922 -48.36 40.71 32.09
N GLY A 923 -48.65 41.24 33.29
CA GLY A 923 -47.63 41.60 34.29
C GLY A 923 -47.20 40.50 35.27
N GLY A 924 -46.27 40.85 36.16
CA GLY A 924 -45.82 40.01 37.26
C GLY A 924 -44.72 40.67 38.10
N ASP A 925 -45.11 41.41 39.13
CA ASP A 925 -44.20 41.96 40.15
C ASP A 925 -43.55 40.83 40.99
N ASP A 926 -42.37 41.09 41.58
CA ASP A 926 -42.14 41.04 43.04
C ASP A 926 -40.64 40.96 43.46
N GLY A 927 -40.10 42.11 43.89
CA GLY A 927 -39.36 42.28 45.16
C GLY A 927 -37.98 41.65 45.41
N GLY A 928 -37.03 42.47 45.91
CA GLY A 928 -35.78 41.94 46.51
C GLY A 928 -34.65 42.95 46.77
N ASP A 929 -34.92 44.07 47.45
CA ASP A 929 -33.90 45.08 47.82
C ASP A 929 -33.02 44.68 49.04
N ASP A 930 -31.85 45.34 49.11
CA ASP A 930 -31.05 45.75 50.29
C ASP A 930 -30.09 44.79 51.07
N GLY A 931 -28.84 45.28 51.22
CA GLY A 931 -27.92 45.03 52.34
C GLY A 931 -26.72 44.10 52.06
N GLY A 932 -25.47 44.40 52.43
CA GLY A 932 -24.90 45.61 53.07
C GLY A 932 -23.52 45.32 53.72
N ASP A 933 -22.62 46.29 53.65
CA ASP A 933 -21.49 46.63 54.54
C ASP A 933 -20.33 45.62 54.86
N ASP A 934 -19.13 46.04 54.44
CA ASP A 934 -17.91 46.30 55.23
C ASP A 934 -17.03 45.22 55.92
N GLY A 935 -15.71 45.34 55.66
CA GLY A 935 -14.59 44.93 56.53
C GLY A 935 -13.97 43.54 56.28
N GLY A 936 -12.65 43.32 56.40
CA GLY A 936 -11.54 44.23 56.72
C GLY A 936 -10.29 43.45 57.17
N ASP A 937 -9.11 43.98 56.82
CA ASP A 937 -7.76 43.82 57.40
C ASP A 937 -7.15 42.42 57.71
N ASP A 938 -6.00 42.19 57.05
CA ASP A 938 -4.69 41.83 57.60
C ASP A 938 -4.49 40.69 58.64
N GLY A 939 -3.66 39.73 58.23
CA GLY A 939 -2.40 39.46 58.97
C GLY A 939 -2.23 38.07 59.62
N GLY A 940 -0.97 37.62 59.64
CA GLY A 940 -0.48 36.62 60.60
C GLY A 940 0.12 35.35 59.97
N ASP A 941 1.45 35.30 59.91
CA ASP A 941 2.21 34.05 59.87
C ASP A 941 2.03 33.23 61.17
N ASP A 942 2.47 31.96 61.13
CA ASP A 942 2.86 31.03 62.22
C ASP A 942 2.29 29.62 61.91
N GLY A 943 3.06 28.53 61.82
CA GLY A 943 4.51 28.33 61.95
C GLY A 943 4.81 26.89 62.40
N GLY A 944 5.81 26.24 61.78
CA GLY A 944 6.38 24.94 62.19
C GLY A 944 5.54 23.68 61.91
N ASP A 945 6.12 22.48 61.82
CA ASP A 945 7.55 22.10 61.86
C ASP A 945 7.73 20.66 61.33
N ASP A 946 8.99 20.23 61.22
CA ASP A 946 9.48 18.85 61.01
C ASP A 946 9.25 18.19 59.62
N GLY A 947 10.27 17.88 58.81
CA GLY A 947 11.71 18.11 58.94
C GLY A 947 12.54 17.14 58.07
N GLY A 948 13.85 17.41 57.90
CA GLY A 948 14.85 16.43 57.44
C GLY A 948 15.32 16.55 55.98
N ASP A 949 16.33 17.39 55.76
CA ASP A 949 17.72 17.00 55.37
C ASP A 949 17.86 15.62 54.67
N ASP A 950 18.53 15.48 53.52
CA ASP A 950 19.97 15.68 53.36
C ASP A 950 20.42 15.66 51.88
N GLY A 951 21.33 16.57 51.52
CA GLY A 951 22.57 16.26 50.80
C GLY A 951 22.59 15.94 49.29
N GLY A 952 23.40 16.71 48.55
CA GLY A 952 24.37 16.08 47.64
C GLY A 952 24.44 16.61 46.21
N ASP A 953 25.14 17.73 46.02
CA ASP A 953 25.79 18.10 44.76
C ASP A 953 26.64 16.95 44.17
N ASP A 954 26.74 16.83 42.83
CA ASP A 954 27.99 17.19 42.12
C ASP A 954 27.96 16.89 40.60
N GLY A 955 28.13 17.97 39.80
CA GLY A 955 29.08 18.07 38.68
C GLY A 955 29.00 17.16 37.44
N GLY A 956 28.92 17.76 36.24
CA GLY A 956 29.17 17.01 34.99
C GLY A 956 28.91 17.73 33.65
N ASP A 957 29.34 18.99 33.49
CA ASP A 957 29.44 19.59 32.14
C ASP A 957 30.55 18.89 31.34
N ASP A 958 30.27 18.51 30.09
CA ASP A 958 31.30 18.27 29.07
C ASP A 958 30.71 18.56 27.67
N GLY A 959 30.93 19.79 27.20
CA GLY A 959 30.61 20.19 25.83
C GLY A 959 31.66 19.67 24.84
N GLY A 960 31.23 18.89 23.85
CA GLY A 960 32.05 18.45 22.72
C GLY A 960 31.23 18.52 21.43
N GLY A 961 31.68 19.27 20.44
CA GLY A 961 30.91 19.52 19.23
C GLY A 961 31.07 18.44 18.16
N GLY A 962 29.99 18.15 17.44
CA GLY A 962 30.05 17.72 16.05
C GLY A 962 30.19 16.22 15.76
N ASP A 963 29.28 15.39 16.26
CA ASP A 963 28.97 14.08 15.68
C ASP A 963 27.46 13.77 15.70
N GLY A 964 26.98 13.10 14.65
CA GLY A 964 25.55 12.92 14.36
C GLY A 964 24.93 11.68 15.00
N TYR A 965 24.87 11.63 16.34
CA TYR A 965 24.31 10.49 17.07
C TYR A 965 23.18 10.89 18.04
N THR A 966 21.98 10.32 17.85
CA THR A 966 20.81 10.55 18.69
C THR A 966 20.52 9.36 19.62
N THR A 967 20.61 9.60 20.93
CA THR A 967 20.28 8.72 22.06
C THR A 967 21.21 7.52 22.29
N GLY A 968 21.87 7.51 23.45
CA GLY A 968 22.65 6.37 23.96
C GLY A 968 21.86 5.49 24.93
N PHE A 969 22.40 4.30 25.25
CA PHE A 969 21.81 3.34 26.17
C PHE A 969 22.87 2.68 27.07
N TRP A 970 22.39 2.03 28.12
CA TRP A 970 23.17 1.31 29.13
C TRP A 970 23.00 -0.19 28.98
N ILE A 971 24.01 -0.97 29.38
CA ILE A 971 23.96 -2.43 29.45
C ILE A 971 24.30 -2.86 30.87
N TYR A 972 23.37 -3.50 31.58
CA TYR A 972 23.55 -4.00 32.94
C TYR A 972 23.68 -5.52 32.95
N SER A 973 24.70 -6.05 33.62
CA SER A 973 24.80 -7.48 33.92
C SER A 973 24.02 -7.78 35.20
N THR A 974 23.15 -8.79 35.19
CA THR A 974 22.41 -9.24 36.37
C THR A 974 22.80 -10.65 36.76
N THR A 975 22.75 -10.90 38.07
CA THR A 975 23.03 -12.20 38.69
C THR A 975 21.97 -12.52 39.72
N TYR A 976 21.48 -13.76 39.68
CA TYR A 976 20.51 -14.28 40.64
C TYR A 976 21.22 -15.02 41.76
N THR A 977 21.21 -14.45 42.96
CA THR A 977 21.86 -15.03 44.14
C THR A 977 20.80 -15.65 45.06
N ASP A 978 20.61 -16.97 44.93
CA ASP A 978 20.10 -17.95 45.92
C ASP A 978 19.02 -18.89 45.36
N LEU A 979 19.45 -20.12 45.03
CA LEU A 979 18.65 -21.34 45.14
C LEU A 979 19.43 -22.40 45.94
N PRO A 980 18.79 -23.20 46.83
CA PRO A 980 19.43 -24.31 47.50
C PRO A 980 19.92 -25.36 46.48
N SER A 981 21.20 -25.73 46.56
CA SER A 981 21.90 -26.60 45.60
C SER A 981 21.44 -28.07 45.56
N SER A 982 20.35 -28.44 46.23
CA SER A 982 19.90 -29.82 46.37
C SER A 982 18.96 -30.31 45.26
N ASP A 983 18.21 -29.42 44.63
CA ASP A 983 17.10 -29.80 43.74
C ASP A 983 17.48 -29.74 42.24
N PHE A 984 18.59 -29.07 41.91
CA PHE A 984 19.19 -29.03 40.58
C PHE A 984 20.72 -29.20 40.69
N PRO A 985 21.33 -30.29 40.16
CA PRO A 985 22.77 -30.60 40.36
C PRO A 985 23.79 -29.64 39.72
N SER A 986 23.33 -28.55 39.12
CA SER A 986 24.13 -27.42 38.65
C SER A 986 23.27 -26.18 38.80
N ALA A 987 23.67 -25.24 39.65
CA ALA A 987 23.03 -23.93 39.69
C ALA A 987 23.27 -23.24 38.33
N PRO A 988 22.21 -22.88 37.57
CA PRO A 988 22.40 -22.03 36.40
C PRO A 988 22.75 -20.63 36.91
N ILE A 989 24.03 -20.29 36.86
CA ILE A 989 24.48 -18.88 36.87
C ILE A 989 23.96 -18.25 35.57
N SER A 990 22.71 -17.79 35.63
CA SER A 990 22.06 -16.99 34.61
C SER A 990 22.65 -15.59 34.68
N ASN A 991 23.77 -15.39 34.00
CA ASN A 991 24.26 -14.05 33.67
C ASN A 991 23.32 -13.49 32.59
N GLN A 992 22.56 -12.45 32.92
CA GLN A 992 21.67 -11.78 31.96
C GLN A 992 22.15 -10.37 31.68
N PHE A 993 21.78 -9.82 30.52
CA PHE A 993 22.02 -8.42 30.20
C PHE A 993 20.69 -7.68 29.99
N LEU A 994 20.48 -6.56 30.70
CA LEU A 994 19.40 -5.60 30.39
C LEU A 994 19.97 -4.42 29.61
N PHE A 995 19.27 -4.03 28.55
CA PHE A 995 19.57 -2.85 27.74
C PHE A 995 18.57 -1.76 28.09
N LEU A 996 18.98 -0.60 28.60
CA LEU A 996 18.02 0.43 29.05
C LEU A 996 18.48 1.83 28.68
N ASN A 997 17.53 2.73 28.38
CA ASN A 997 17.83 4.15 28.15
C ASN A 997 18.13 4.92 29.46
N SER A 998 17.89 4.29 30.61
CA SER A 998 18.07 4.81 31.97
C SER A 998 18.46 3.67 32.92
N PRO A 999 18.97 3.96 34.12
CA PRO A 999 19.20 2.93 35.14
C PRO A 999 17.94 2.09 35.46
N PRO A 1000 18.10 0.80 35.81
CA PRO A 1000 17.00 -0.15 35.99
C PRO A 1000 16.19 0.10 37.26
N SER A 1001 14.87 -0.03 37.17
CA SER A 1001 14.02 -0.27 38.33
C SER A 1001 13.81 -1.77 38.56
N CYS A 1002 13.40 -2.16 39.77
CA CYS A 1002 13.04 -3.55 40.03
C CYS A 1002 11.83 -4.05 39.21
N SER A 1003 11.00 -3.18 38.62
CA SER A 1003 9.97 -3.62 37.68
C SER A 1003 10.54 -4.05 36.32
N ASP A 1004 11.71 -3.54 35.94
CA ASP A 1004 12.35 -3.83 34.66
C ASP A 1004 13.13 -5.14 34.75
N VAL A 1005 13.85 -5.35 35.85
CA VAL A 1005 14.54 -6.61 36.18
C VAL A 1005 13.55 -7.79 36.19
N GLY A 1006 12.35 -7.60 36.75
CA GLY A 1006 11.30 -8.64 36.78
C GLY A 1006 10.68 -8.99 35.41
N LYS A 1007 11.06 -8.28 34.34
CA LYS A 1007 10.60 -8.52 32.95
C LYS A 1007 11.73 -9.00 32.03
N ALA A 1008 12.96 -9.15 32.55
CA ALA A 1008 14.10 -9.59 31.76
C ALA A 1008 13.97 -11.06 31.32
N ILE A 1009 14.38 -11.37 30.09
CA ILE A 1009 14.23 -12.70 29.49
C ILE A 1009 15.53 -13.51 29.67
N PRO A 1010 15.50 -14.67 30.35
CA PRO A 1010 16.67 -15.55 30.47
C PRO A 1010 16.97 -16.30 29.17
N GLN A 1011 18.25 -16.37 28.79
CA GLN A 1011 18.77 -17.25 27.74
C GLN A 1011 19.84 -18.20 28.30
N PRO A 1012 19.72 -19.54 28.16
CA PRO A 1012 20.57 -20.50 28.88
C PRO A 1012 21.75 -21.11 28.07
N SER A 1013 22.05 -20.67 26.84
CA SER A 1013 23.12 -21.27 26.02
C SER A 1013 23.82 -20.27 25.08
N SER A 1014 25.11 -20.47 24.84
CA SER A 1014 26.03 -19.49 24.22
C SER A 1014 26.60 -19.91 22.85
N GLU A 1015 25.74 -20.38 21.93
CA GLU A 1015 26.14 -20.66 20.54
C GLU A 1015 25.66 -19.55 19.59
N ASP A 1016 26.29 -19.42 18.41
CA ASP A 1016 25.96 -18.35 17.45
C ASP A 1016 24.61 -18.59 16.76
N LEU A 1017 23.56 -17.96 17.30
CA LEU A 1017 22.19 -18.03 16.78
C LEU A 1017 21.89 -16.93 15.75
N SER A 1018 22.88 -16.12 15.36
CA SER A 1018 22.69 -15.01 14.42
C SER A 1018 22.63 -15.47 12.95
N GLU A 1019 23.16 -16.66 12.62
CA GLU A 1019 23.22 -17.25 11.28
C GLU A 1019 23.79 -16.30 10.18
N GLY A 1020 24.57 -15.29 10.57
CA GLY A 1020 25.15 -14.29 9.65
C GLY A 1020 24.18 -13.18 9.21
N ARG A 1021 23.12 -12.90 9.97
CA ARG A 1021 22.13 -11.82 9.71
C ARG A 1021 22.59 -10.45 10.22
N GLU A 1022 21.85 -9.41 9.81
CA GLU A 1022 22.03 -8.04 10.30
C GLU A 1022 21.84 -7.92 11.83
N GLY A 1023 22.68 -7.09 12.45
CA GLY A 1023 22.80 -6.96 13.90
C GLY A 1023 23.90 -5.99 14.30
N VAL A 1024 24.18 -5.87 15.60
CA VAL A 1024 25.15 -4.91 16.16
C VAL A 1024 26.04 -5.56 17.21
N ARG A 1025 27.32 -5.18 17.18
CA ARG A 1025 28.41 -5.77 17.97
C ARG A 1025 28.99 -4.69 18.87
N CYS A 1026 29.08 -4.95 20.17
CA CYS A 1026 29.76 -4.09 21.13
C CYS A 1026 31.06 -4.74 21.58
N ASN A 1027 32.14 -3.96 21.56
CA ASN A 1027 33.45 -4.41 22.02
C ASN A 1027 33.67 -4.12 23.52
N ASP A 1028 34.65 -4.80 24.10
CA ASP A 1028 35.12 -4.65 25.49
C ASP A 1028 34.03 -4.85 26.57
N CYS A 1029 32.97 -5.63 26.29
CA CYS A 1029 31.87 -5.97 27.21
C CYS A 1029 32.24 -6.84 28.42
N GLY A 1030 33.54 -7.03 28.69
CA GLY A 1030 34.03 -8.06 29.60
C GLY A 1030 33.90 -7.70 31.08
N ILE A 1031 33.22 -8.56 31.84
CA ILE A 1031 33.11 -8.44 33.31
C ILE A 1031 34.51 -8.51 33.95
N PRO A 1032 34.96 -7.52 34.74
CA PRO A 1032 36.25 -7.61 35.41
C PRO A 1032 36.22 -8.68 36.52
N GLY A 1033 37.17 -9.62 36.49
CA GLY A 1033 37.37 -10.62 37.55
C GLY A 1033 36.83 -12.02 37.27
N LEU A 1034 36.19 -12.26 36.13
CA LEU A 1034 35.89 -13.62 35.63
C LEU A 1034 36.99 -14.07 34.65
N GLU A 1035 37.54 -15.28 34.83
CA GLU A 1035 38.68 -15.78 34.05
C GLU A 1035 38.37 -16.10 32.57
N SER A 1036 37.13 -15.89 32.13
CA SER A 1036 36.67 -16.13 30.74
C SER A 1036 35.60 -15.13 30.29
N SER A 1037 35.74 -13.85 30.66
CA SER A 1037 34.77 -12.81 30.30
C SER A 1037 34.68 -12.58 28.79
N PRO A 1038 33.45 -12.54 28.20
CA PRO A 1038 33.28 -12.27 26.78
C PRO A 1038 33.70 -10.83 26.46
N THR A 1039 34.55 -10.66 25.46
CA THR A 1039 35.01 -9.34 25.02
C THR A 1039 34.15 -8.73 23.92
N LEU A 1040 33.27 -9.53 23.31
CA LEU A 1040 32.34 -9.09 22.27
C LEU A 1040 30.94 -9.63 22.58
N ILE A 1041 29.94 -8.75 22.59
CA ILE A 1041 28.51 -9.10 22.58
C ILE A 1041 27.93 -8.68 21.23
N GLU A 1042 27.47 -9.65 20.46
CA GLU A 1042 26.66 -9.46 19.25
C GLU A 1042 25.19 -9.59 19.59
N TRP A 1043 24.31 -8.73 19.08
CA TRP A 1043 22.86 -8.92 19.14
C TRP A 1043 22.19 -8.63 17.80
N SER A 1044 21.09 -9.34 17.49
CA SER A 1044 20.23 -9.04 16.33
C SER A 1044 18.93 -8.37 16.77
N ASN A 1045 18.57 -7.28 16.10
CA ASN A 1045 17.34 -6.51 16.30
C ASN A 1045 16.05 -7.27 15.93
N GLU A 1046 16.15 -8.41 15.23
CA GLU A 1046 14.99 -9.20 14.80
C GLU A 1046 14.55 -10.27 15.82
N MET A 1047 15.44 -10.77 16.70
CA MET A 1047 15.14 -11.93 17.55
C MET A 1047 15.61 -11.85 19.01
N GLY A 1048 16.26 -10.78 19.46
CA GLY A 1048 16.67 -10.62 20.87
C GLY A 1048 17.72 -11.63 21.38
N HIS A 1049 18.36 -12.38 20.47
CA HIS A 1049 19.46 -13.29 20.78
C HIS A 1049 20.81 -12.57 20.75
N PHE A 1050 21.77 -13.10 21.53
CA PHE A 1050 23.15 -12.63 21.53
C PHE A 1050 24.19 -13.74 21.42
N THR A 1051 25.34 -13.41 20.81
CA THR A 1051 26.48 -14.31 20.62
C THR A 1051 27.72 -13.76 21.35
N TRP A 1052 28.51 -14.65 21.97
CA TRP A 1052 29.74 -14.30 22.69
C TRP A 1052 30.99 -14.72 21.92
N TYR A 1053 31.95 -13.81 21.80
CA TYR A 1053 33.27 -14.10 21.22
C TYR A 1053 34.43 -13.59 22.08
N ASN A 1054 35.63 -14.08 21.76
CA ASN A 1054 36.89 -13.58 22.28
C ASN A 1054 37.71 -12.90 21.17
N ASP A 1055 38.27 -11.73 21.50
CA ASP A 1055 39.42 -11.08 20.87
C ASP A 1055 39.20 -10.37 19.51
N ARG A 1056 39.05 -9.03 19.57
CA ARG A 1056 39.38 -8.00 18.55
C ARG A 1056 39.21 -6.60 19.20
N ASN A 1057 40.05 -5.61 18.88
CA ASN A 1057 40.23 -4.40 19.72
C ASN A 1057 39.30 -3.19 19.45
N ASN A 1058 39.19 -2.30 20.46
CA ASN A 1058 39.09 -0.82 20.37
C ASN A 1058 37.74 -0.14 20.73
N GLY A 1059 36.85 -0.74 21.54
CA GLY A 1059 35.70 -0.05 22.16
C GLY A 1059 34.55 0.44 21.25
N ASP A 1060 34.65 0.25 19.93
CA ASP A 1060 33.63 0.71 18.98
C ASP A 1060 32.39 -0.20 18.95
N PHE A 1061 31.24 0.42 18.67
CA PHE A 1061 29.95 -0.24 18.52
C PHE A 1061 29.57 -0.26 17.03
N VAL A 1062 29.62 -1.44 16.41
CA VAL A 1062 29.60 -1.62 14.94
C VAL A 1062 28.46 -2.53 14.50
N ASP A 1063 27.88 -2.32 13.31
CA ASP A 1063 27.00 -3.34 12.72
C ASP A 1063 27.80 -4.58 12.27
N VAL A 1064 27.09 -5.65 11.90
CA VAL A 1064 27.72 -6.89 11.42
C VAL A 1064 28.52 -6.74 10.13
N ASP A 1065 28.27 -5.70 9.34
CA ASP A 1065 29.05 -5.33 8.15
C ASP A 1065 30.34 -4.55 8.52
N GLY A 1066 30.51 -4.21 9.80
CA GLY A 1066 31.68 -3.51 10.34
C GLY A 1066 31.57 -1.99 10.35
N ASN A 1067 30.39 -1.41 10.08
CA ASN A 1067 30.19 0.04 10.09
C ASN A 1067 29.91 0.54 11.51
N VAL A 1068 30.64 1.58 11.94
CA VAL A 1068 30.48 2.18 13.28
C VAL A 1068 29.12 2.85 13.46
N LYS A 1069 28.31 2.34 14.38
CA LYS A 1069 27.01 2.89 14.82
C LYS A 1069 27.12 3.71 16.11
N GLY A 1070 28.27 3.68 16.77
CA GLY A 1070 28.50 4.36 18.03
C GLY A 1070 29.82 3.95 18.69
N ASN A 1071 29.98 4.31 19.96
CA ASN A 1071 31.12 3.90 20.80
C ASN A 1071 30.61 3.62 22.23
N CYS A 1072 31.16 2.59 22.88
CA CYS A 1072 30.77 2.18 24.22
C CYS A 1072 31.97 2.21 25.17
N VAL A 1073 31.74 2.69 26.40
CA VAL A 1073 32.76 2.72 27.45
C VAL A 1073 32.33 1.84 28.62
N VAL A 1074 33.28 1.10 29.20
CA VAL A 1074 33.04 0.27 30.39
C VAL A 1074 32.70 1.20 31.56
N ASP A 1075 31.52 1.03 32.11
CA ASP A 1075 30.98 1.86 33.19
C ASP A 1075 30.35 0.95 34.26
N LEU A 1076 31.07 0.81 35.38
CA LEU A 1076 30.75 -0.05 36.52
C LEU A 1076 30.34 0.78 37.74
N SER A 1077 30.02 2.06 37.55
CA SER A 1077 29.79 3.01 38.64
C SER A 1077 28.40 2.92 39.28
N ASP A 1078 27.49 2.17 38.66
CA ASP A 1078 26.08 2.06 39.01
C ASP A 1078 25.68 0.59 39.23
N ASP A 1079 25.11 0.29 40.40
CA ASP A 1079 24.67 -1.05 40.81
C ASP A 1079 23.26 -1.05 41.41
N PHE A 1080 22.60 -2.21 41.40
CA PHE A 1080 21.24 -2.36 41.90
C PHE A 1080 21.00 -3.70 42.60
N SER A 1081 19.98 -3.73 43.47
CA SER A 1081 19.51 -4.92 44.17
C SER A 1081 17.98 -4.92 44.27
N CYS A 1082 17.35 -6.03 43.91
CA CYS A 1082 15.90 -6.15 43.74
C CYS A 1082 15.36 -7.46 44.34
N THR A 1083 14.42 -7.34 45.27
CA THR A 1083 13.83 -8.48 46.00
C THR A 1083 12.34 -8.59 45.71
N PHE A 1084 11.88 -9.76 45.23
CA PHE A 1084 10.48 -9.99 44.89
C PHE A 1084 9.76 -10.84 45.95
N ILE A 1085 8.54 -10.48 46.32
CA ILE A 1085 7.70 -11.23 47.29
C ILE A 1085 6.59 -11.92 46.48
N PRO A 1086 6.29 -13.22 46.69
CA PRO A 1086 6.58 -14.04 47.88
C PRO A 1086 7.84 -14.92 47.82
N ASN A 1087 8.70 -14.78 46.81
CA ASN A 1087 9.87 -15.65 46.62
C ASN A 1087 11.18 -14.82 46.76
N PRO A 1088 11.70 -14.64 47.98
CA PRO A 1088 12.54 -13.49 48.37
C PRO A 1088 14.01 -13.54 47.92
N SER A 1089 14.33 -14.25 46.84
CA SER A 1089 15.68 -14.28 46.29
C SER A 1089 16.02 -12.93 45.65
N PRO A 1090 17.12 -12.26 46.06
CA PRO A 1090 17.52 -10.99 45.49
C PRO A 1090 18.19 -11.18 44.12
N TRP A 1091 17.76 -10.39 43.14
CA TRP A 1091 18.53 -10.10 41.93
C TRP A 1091 19.47 -8.95 42.24
N THR A 1092 20.75 -9.11 41.91
CA THR A 1092 21.72 -8.00 41.95
C THR A 1092 22.30 -7.79 40.56
N GLY A 1093 22.71 -6.57 40.25
CA GLY A 1093 23.33 -6.27 38.97
C GLY A 1093 24.16 -5.01 39.01
N VAL A 1094 25.05 -4.87 38.03
CA VAL A 1094 25.95 -3.72 37.89
C VAL A 1094 25.93 -3.31 36.42
N SER A 1095 25.90 -2.01 36.15
CA SER A 1095 26.19 -1.47 34.82
C SER A 1095 27.51 -2.06 34.33
N GLN A 1096 27.59 -2.41 33.05
CA GLN A 1096 28.82 -2.89 32.41
C GLN A 1096 29.31 -1.90 31.38
N LEU A 1097 28.40 -1.29 30.62
CA LEU A 1097 28.72 -0.41 29.49
C LEU A 1097 27.72 0.74 29.39
N ARG A 1098 28.26 1.91 29.02
CA ARG A 1098 27.50 3.07 28.56
C ARG A 1098 27.81 3.33 27.09
N CYS A 1099 26.81 3.17 26.23
CA CYS A 1099 26.93 3.27 24.78
C CYS A 1099 26.36 4.58 24.25
N ARG A 1100 27.16 5.34 23.49
CA ARG A 1100 26.68 6.45 22.64
C ARG A 1100 26.38 5.90 21.26
N SER A 1101 25.13 6.00 20.80
CA SER A 1101 24.63 5.30 19.62
C SER A 1101 23.60 6.14 18.85
N ASN A 1102 23.19 5.65 17.68
CA ASN A 1102 21.98 6.09 16.97
C ASN A 1102 20.76 5.18 17.24
N MET A 1103 20.87 4.25 18.19
CA MET A 1103 19.83 3.26 18.52
C MET A 1103 19.37 3.39 19.97
N ASN A 1104 18.04 3.27 20.16
CA ASN A 1104 17.35 3.41 21.42
C ASN A 1104 17.09 2.03 22.06
N ALA A 1105 17.27 1.89 23.38
CA ALA A 1105 17.15 0.61 24.10
C ALA A 1105 15.76 -0.05 24.00
N ASN A 1106 14.69 0.72 23.76
CA ASN A 1106 13.34 0.18 23.62
C ASN A 1106 13.22 -0.67 22.33
N VAL A 1107 14.06 -0.43 21.32
CA VAL A 1107 14.17 -1.28 20.13
C VAL A 1107 14.81 -2.64 20.47
N VAL A 1108 15.59 -2.71 21.55
CA VAL A 1108 16.29 -3.92 22.00
C VAL A 1108 15.41 -4.78 22.92
N ASN A 1109 14.60 -4.16 23.78
CA ASN A 1109 13.82 -4.87 24.80
C ASN A 1109 12.37 -5.26 24.41
N HIS A 1110 11.84 -4.87 23.25
CA HIS A 1110 10.40 -4.99 22.95
C HIS A 1110 9.98 -6.32 22.29
N TRP A 1111 10.32 -7.45 22.89
CA TRP A 1111 9.74 -8.76 22.56
C TRP A 1111 9.43 -9.56 23.83
N SER A 1112 8.21 -10.09 23.93
CA SER A 1112 7.71 -10.98 24.99
C SER A 1112 6.83 -12.08 24.41
#